data_AF-A0A378LVC9-F1
#
_entry.id   AF-A0A378LVC9-F1
#
_cell.length_a   1.000
_cell.length_b   1.000
_cell.length_c   1.000
_cell.angle_alpha   90.00
_cell.angle_beta   90.00
_cell.angle_gamma   90.00
#
_symmetry.space_group_name_H-M   'P 1'
#
loop_
_entity.id
_entity.type
_entity.pdbx_description
1 polymer ?
#
loop_
_entity_poly.entity_id
_entity_poly.type
_entity_poly.pdbx_seq_one_letter_code
_entity_poly.pdbx_strand_id
1 'polypeptide(L)'
;MAHWSESFFEGVDTFFAWLSTSLKQTTESYIDLETADSPTVLVNHDGSLLSILKIEGVSALVGSLEFENLVAGLTNSFQGAMGRPGHALQVYFSHDKQNIKKLIRDTFEPATATAKRLELNLNDLFEERIDYMAQYCAEERVYFVLITRPFNLPSEQQKAASKAKLKMIKDMKLPPFKNSQTVYAAIAELRDTHDAYVRAVMNDLDSLHVAAKLLEVHDAVHAIRMTADPDYTADDWRPSLPGDKVTVREINSFEGDTSDLLWPPLAKQVFPRDAEILDLRTVRVGDKIFSSTYIDLFPKDLRPFIQLFTRILPAHIPWRISFLIESEGLATIKLKGLLAAILTFSSAQNRLISDSVNLLKYIQLNTDESIVRLRVVATTWAPEDRFPLLRQRSSELVKAIEGWGSTDVSEICGDPFGGFVSGMLAATLNSTAVATVAPLSSVVSILPITRPASPWVKGALLFRTPDGKPWPFQPGSTEQTTWIDLVYARPGSGKSVLSNAVNLALCLSGGLLRLPRIAIIDIGPSSSGLISLLKEALPASKRHLVAYHRLRMTPEYSINPFDTQLGCRYPTALERAFLVNFITLLTTPLGAEKPYDGMPDLAGMVVDELYKSLADEFNPAPYSPGVEEFIDGILEEIGFVRDSKSTWWEVTDSLYSAGFVHEAMLAQRYAMPLLADAASICRTPSIEDLYERITAPTGESLINAFSRMISAAVREYPILSRVSSFDIGDARVVSLDLDEVAKSGGDAADRQTAVMYMLARYVLARHYYLTEESLNNIPEQYKEYHKERVQEIREDHKRIVYDEFHRTSKSAAVREQVIIDMREGRKWKVQIALLSQSVEDFDAIMIDFATAIYIMDAGPSQAIEKTAAIFGLTDTAKTALRTRVHGPRQGGGTFLAQYATKSGVNVQLLTLTLGPVELWAFSTTAEDATVRNHLYRHLGPAEARRVLSSLFPNGSVAKELETRLNNMKERVGLIEDEMKEGIIEQLINEILDAYSKNPDVKSLPAKLT
;
A
#
# COMPACT_ATOMS: atom_id res chain seq x y z
N MET A 1 27.69 11.34 67.09
CA MET A 1 27.06 12.63 66.74
C MET A 1 27.00 12.85 65.24
N ALA A 2 28.06 12.56 64.46
CA ALA A 2 28.04 12.66 62.98
C ALA A 2 26.92 11.85 62.29
N HIS A 3 26.69 10.59 62.68
CA HIS A 3 25.58 9.78 62.14
C HIS A 3 24.17 10.34 62.45
N TRP A 4 24.02 11.08 63.55
CA TRP A 4 22.74 11.68 63.93
C TRP A 4 22.49 12.99 63.19
N SER A 5 23.54 13.77 62.89
CA SER A 5 23.43 14.96 62.05
C SER A 5 23.17 14.59 60.59
N GLU A 6 23.87 13.58 60.03
CA GLU A 6 23.62 13.09 58.67
C GLU A 6 22.21 12.55 58.51
N SER A 7 21.74 11.69 59.43
CA SER A 7 20.37 11.17 59.38
C SER A 7 19.30 12.26 59.55
N PHE A 8 19.60 13.35 60.26
CA PHE A 8 18.72 14.51 60.38
C PHE A 8 18.69 15.35 59.10
N PHE A 9 19.85 15.67 58.52
CA PHE A 9 19.94 16.42 57.26
C PHE A 9 19.36 15.62 56.09
N GLU A 10 19.63 14.31 56.01
CA GLU A 10 19.04 13.43 55.00
C GLU A 10 17.52 13.30 55.19
N GLY A 11 17.02 13.32 56.43
CA GLY A 11 15.59 13.35 56.75
C GLY A 11 14.92 14.67 56.35
N VAL A 12 15.63 15.79 56.50
CA VAL A 12 15.17 17.13 56.07
C VAL A 12 15.18 17.26 54.56
N ASP A 13 16.23 16.81 53.87
CA ASP A 13 16.32 16.79 52.41
C ASP A 13 15.29 15.84 51.80
N THR A 14 15.07 14.67 52.42
CA THR A 14 14.01 13.75 52.01
C THR A 14 12.63 14.35 52.24
N PHE A 15 12.43 15.12 53.31
CA PHE A 15 11.19 15.86 53.57
C PHE A 15 10.99 16.99 52.55
N PHE A 16 12.02 17.77 52.21
CA PHE A 16 11.94 18.81 51.19
C PHE A 16 11.78 18.26 49.77
N ALA A 17 12.43 17.15 49.43
CA ALA A 17 12.22 16.44 48.18
C ALA A 17 10.79 15.87 48.11
N TRP A 18 10.31 15.25 49.18
CA TRP A 18 8.92 14.78 49.28
C TRP A 18 7.92 15.94 49.19
N LEU A 19 8.21 17.07 49.83
CA LEU A 19 7.39 18.28 49.77
C LEU A 19 7.42 18.90 48.37
N SER A 20 8.58 18.97 47.71
CA SER A 20 8.76 19.46 46.34
C SER A 20 7.99 18.58 45.33
N THR A 21 8.09 17.26 45.44
CA THR A 21 7.32 16.30 44.62
C THR A 21 5.83 16.37 44.93
N SER A 22 5.44 16.51 46.20
CA SER A 22 4.03 16.65 46.61
C SER A 22 3.42 17.99 46.21
N LEU A 23 4.24 19.05 46.12
CA LEU A 23 3.88 20.38 45.62
C LEU A 23 4.02 20.49 44.09
N LYS A 24 4.39 19.40 43.42
CA LYS A 24 4.60 19.30 41.98
C LYS A 24 5.54 20.36 41.39
N GLN A 25 6.66 20.63 42.07
CA GLN A 25 7.62 21.68 41.64
C GLN A 25 8.49 21.27 40.44
N THR A 26 8.53 19.99 40.08
CA THR A 26 9.31 19.47 38.94
C THR A 26 8.41 18.84 37.88
N THR A 27 8.83 18.88 36.61
CA THR A 27 8.09 18.25 35.50
C THR A 27 7.90 16.74 35.71
N GLU A 28 8.90 16.07 36.29
CA GLU A 28 8.89 14.65 36.62
C GLU A 28 7.75 14.24 37.54
N SER A 29 7.39 15.09 38.50
CA SER A 29 6.34 14.80 39.50
C SER A 29 4.94 14.64 38.88
N TYR A 30 4.78 14.99 37.61
CA TYR A 30 3.54 14.82 36.84
C TYR A 30 3.48 13.50 36.07
N ILE A 31 4.61 12.78 35.95
CA ILE A 31 4.69 11.52 35.22
C ILE A 31 4.65 10.37 36.22
N ASP A 32 3.68 9.46 36.05
CA ASP A 32 3.47 8.36 36.99
C ASP A 32 4.41 7.16 36.75
N LEU A 33 5.17 7.14 35.63
CA LEU A 33 5.98 6.00 35.18
C LEU A 33 7.27 5.80 36.01
N GLU A 34 7.43 4.60 36.56
CA GLU A 34 8.56 4.22 37.43
C GLU A 34 9.57 3.33 36.71
N THR A 35 9.14 2.23 36.08
CA THR A 35 10.05 1.20 35.52
C THR A 35 9.36 0.29 34.50
N ALA A 36 10.11 -0.62 33.86
CA ALA A 36 9.59 -1.80 33.18
C ALA A 36 9.56 -3.04 34.10
N ASP A 37 8.55 -3.90 33.95
CA ASP A 37 8.41 -5.20 34.66
C ASP A 37 8.70 -6.40 33.75
N SER A 38 8.30 -6.31 32.48
CA SER A 38 8.45 -7.36 31.47
C SER A 38 8.70 -6.73 30.08
N PRO A 39 8.92 -7.51 29.01
CA PRO A 39 9.11 -6.97 27.66
C PRO A 39 7.97 -6.07 27.17
N THR A 40 6.75 -6.21 27.70
CA THR A 40 5.55 -5.47 27.25
C THR A 40 4.83 -4.69 28.35
N VAL A 41 5.27 -4.80 29.61
CA VAL A 41 4.59 -4.20 30.78
C VAL A 41 5.46 -3.13 31.45
N LEU A 42 4.90 -1.93 31.56
CA LEU A 42 5.43 -0.81 32.34
C LEU A 42 4.75 -0.74 33.72
N VAL A 43 5.40 -0.05 34.65
CA VAL A 43 4.94 0.08 36.04
C VAL A 43 4.93 1.55 36.45
N ASN A 44 3.85 1.97 37.12
CA ASN A 44 3.76 3.28 37.74
C ASN A 44 4.33 3.31 39.16
N HIS A 45 4.61 4.50 39.69
CA HIS A 45 5.07 4.75 41.06
C HIS A 45 4.15 4.13 42.13
N ASP A 46 2.84 4.04 41.86
CA ASP A 46 1.87 3.42 42.76
C ASP A 46 1.83 1.88 42.68
N GLY A 47 2.61 1.28 41.78
CA GLY A 47 2.65 -0.16 41.51
C GLY A 47 1.61 -0.64 40.50
N SER A 48 0.87 0.26 39.83
CA SER A 48 -0.02 -0.10 38.72
C SER A 48 0.79 -0.66 37.54
N LEU A 49 0.25 -1.70 36.90
CA LEU A 49 0.81 -2.28 35.67
C LEU A 49 0.09 -1.72 34.46
N LEU A 50 0.81 -1.40 33.40
CA LEU A 50 0.22 -0.96 32.13
C LEU A 50 0.91 -1.53 30.89
N SER A 51 0.10 -1.78 29.86
CA SER A 51 0.53 -2.24 28.54
C SER A 51 -0.07 -1.33 27.47
N ILE A 52 0.70 -1.02 26.41
CA ILE A 52 0.27 -0.15 25.32
C ILE A 52 0.02 -0.95 24.06
N LEU A 53 -1.20 -0.84 23.53
CA LEU A 53 -1.59 -1.36 22.23
C LEU A 53 -1.60 -0.22 21.22
N LYS A 54 -0.86 -0.35 20.12
CA LYS A 54 -1.01 0.50 18.94
C LYS A 54 -2.16 -0.03 18.10
N ILE A 55 -3.18 0.79 17.86
CA ILE A 55 -4.35 0.44 17.07
C ILE A 55 -4.14 0.97 15.66
N GLU A 56 -3.98 0.07 14.69
CA GLU A 56 -3.85 0.44 13.28
C GLU A 56 -5.21 0.82 12.68
N GLY A 57 -6.29 0.16 13.16
CA GLY A 57 -7.67 0.42 12.73
C GLY A 57 -8.46 -0.81 12.30
N VAL A 58 -9.59 -0.60 11.62
CA VAL A 58 -10.48 -1.64 11.09
C VAL A 58 -10.14 -2.01 9.65
N SER A 59 -10.35 -3.28 9.29
CA SER A 59 -10.13 -3.77 7.91
C SER A 59 -11.29 -3.51 6.95
N ALA A 60 -12.46 -3.13 7.43
CA ALA A 60 -13.66 -2.90 6.62
C ALA A 60 -14.18 -1.45 6.69
N LEU A 61 -15.04 -1.09 5.74
CA LEU A 61 -15.82 0.14 5.81
C LEU A 61 -16.88 0.05 6.91
N VAL A 62 -16.92 1.05 7.78
CA VAL A 62 -17.84 1.08 8.92
C VAL A 62 -18.98 2.08 8.65
N GLY A 63 -20.19 1.56 8.46
CA GLY A 63 -21.43 2.34 8.44
C GLY A 63 -22.18 2.16 9.76
N SER A 64 -23.48 2.52 9.79
CA SER A 64 -24.25 2.51 11.04
C SER A 64 -24.34 1.12 11.67
N LEU A 65 -24.64 0.08 10.87
CA LEU A 65 -24.78 -1.29 11.37
C LEU A 65 -23.44 -1.86 11.84
N GLU A 66 -22.38 -1.72 11.03
CA GLU A 66 -21.05 -2.19 11.41
C GLU A 66 -20.53 -1.44 12.64
N PHE A 67 -20.87 -0.15 12.76
CA PHE A 67 -20.51 0.66 13.93
C PHE A 67 -21.22 0.17 15.20
N GLU A 68 -22.52 -0.11 15.14
CA GLU A 68 -23.28 -0.65 16.28
C GLU A 68 -22.71 -2.01 16.73
N ASN A 69 -22.41 -2.90 15.77
CA ASN A 69 -21.78 -4.20 16.06
C ASN A 69 -20.39 -4.03 16.69
N LEU A 70 -19.57 -3.11 16.17
CA LEU A 70 -18.24 -2.83 16.71
C LEU A 70 -18.32 -2.24 18.12
N VAL A 71 -19.24 -1.32 18.37
CA VAL A 71 -19.47 -0.74 19.70
C VAL A 71 -19.94 -1.81 20.68
N ALA A 72 -20.90 -2.66 20.29
CA ALA A 72 -21.38 -3.75 21.13
C ALA A 72 -20.25 -4.76 21.44
N GLY A 73 -19.48 -5.15 20.43
CA GLY A 73 -18.32 -6.03 20.56
C GLY A 73 -17.28 -5.48 21.53
N LEU A 74 -16.80 -4.26 21.29
CA LEU A 74 -15.80 -3.61 22.14
C LEU A 74 -16.33 -3.34 23.56
N THR A 75 -17.62 -3.01 23.68
CA THR A 75 -18.26 -2.87 25.00
C THR A 75 -18.16 -4.19 25.75
N ASN A 76 -18.54 -5.31 25.14
CA ASN A 76 -18.42 -6.64 25.76
C ASN A 76 -16.98 -6.97 26.16
N SER A 77 -16.00 -6.63 25.32
CA SER A 77 -14.57 -6.84 25.61
C SER A 77 -14.10 -6.10 26.85
N PHE A 78 -14.51 -4.85 27.00
CA PHE A 78 -14.11 -4.03 28.16
C PHE A 78 -14.99 -4.27 29.38
N GLN A 79 -16.22 -4.75 29.21
CA GLN A 79 -17.24 -4.91 30.25
C GLN A 79 -16.73 -5.75 31.42
N GLY A 80 -16.09 -6.90 31.14
CA GLY A 80 -15.59 -7.80 32.18
C GLY A 80 -14.52 -7.18 33.08
N ALA A 81 -13.63 -6.36 32.50
CA ALA A 81 -12.59 -5.64 33.25
C ALA A 81 -13.16 -4.39 33.95
N MET A 82 -13.96 -3.58 33.24
CA MET A 82 -14.52 -2.33 33.76
C MET A 82 -15.57 -2.53 34.86
N GLY A 83 -16.19 -3.72 34.92
CA GLY A 83 -17.10 -4.10 36.00
C GLY A 83 -16.38 -4.41 37.32
N ARG A 84 -15.06 -4.57 37.31
CA ARG A 84 -14.24 -4.87 38.49
C ARG A 84 -13.42 -3.65 38.92
N PRO A 85 -13.24 -3.41 40.22
CA PRO A 85 -12.42 -2.32 40.70
C PRO A 85 -10.97 -2.48 40.24
N GLY A 86 -10.30 -1.36 39.96
CA GLY A 86 -8.86 -1.34 39.70
C GLY A 86 -8.44 -1.54 38.25
N HIS A 87 -9.36 -1.54 37.29
CA HIS A 87 -9.02 -1.48 35.87
C HIS A 87 -9.22 -0.07 35.30
N ALA A 88 -8.35 0.33 34.38
CA ALA A 88 -8.50 1.54 33.60
C ALA A 88 -8.04 1.33 32.16
N LEU A 89 -8.58 2.15 31.26
CA LEU A 89 -8.28 2.19 29.84
C LEU A 89 -8.05 3.65 29.45
N GLN A 90 -6.90 3.94 28.89
CA GLN A 90 -6.70 5.19 28.15
C GLN A 90 -6.89 4.93 26.66
N VAL A 91 -7.69 5.74 25.99
CA VAL A 91 -7.73 5.79 24.53
C VAL A 91 -7.15 7.12 24.08
N TYR A 92 -6.05 7.06 23.35
CA TYR A 92 -5.34 8.22 22.83
C TYR A 92 -5.50 8.28 21.32
N PHE A 93 -5.80 9.47 20.80
CA PHE A 93 -5.79 9.78 19.38
C PHE A 93 -4.97 11.05 19.13
N SER A 94 -4.15 11.04 18.09
CA SER A 94 -3.49 12.25 17.58
C SER A 94 -3.57 12.34 16.06
N HIS A 95 -3.73 13.56 15.56
CA HIS A 95 -3.72 13.89 14.15
C HIS A 95 -2.86 15.13 13.91
N ASP A 96 -1.76 14.98 13.18
CA ASP A 96 -0.77 16.03 12.95
C ASP A 96 -0.16 15.95 11.54
N LYS A 97 0.05 17.10 10.91
CA LYS A 97 0.73 17.22 9.61
C LYS A 97 2.24 17.46 9.73
N GLN A 98 2.76 17.79 10.92
CA GLN A 98 4.16 18.23 11.05
C GLN A 98 5.16 17.17 10.57
N ASN A 99 4.95 15.90 10.91
CA ASN A 99 5.86 14.81 10.55
C ASN A 99 5.49 14.05 9.27
N ILE A 100 4.47 14.50 8.53
CA ILE A 100 3.92 13.72 7.42
C ILE A 100 4.92 13.51 6.28
N LYS A 101 5.74 14.53 5.96
CA LYS A 101 6.76 14.41 4.89
C LYS A 101 7.78 13.32 5.21
N LYS A 102 8.16 13.22 6.48
CA LYS A 102 9.08 12.21 6.98
C LYS A 102 8.46 10.82 6.89
N LEU A 103 7.23 10.66 7.41
CA LEU A 103 6.49 9.39 7.31
C LEU A 103 6.37 8.90 5.85
N ILE A 104 6.04 9.81 4.92
CA ILE A 104 5.96 9.48 3.49
C ILE A 104 7.34 9.08 2.95
N ARG A 105 8.41 9.80 3.32
CA ARG A 105 9.78 9.48 2.92
C ARG A 105 10.21 8.10 3.44
N ASP A 106 9.95 7.79 4.70
CA ASP A 106 10.30 6.51 5.33
C ASP A 106 9.51 5.34 4.71
N THR A 107 8.29 5.61 4.24
CA THR A 107 7.48 4.65 3.49
C THR A 107 8.11 4.34 2.13
N PHE A 108 8.65 5.35 1.43
CA PHE A 108 9.31 5.21 0.13
C PHE A 108 10.81 4.89 0.21
N GLU A 109 11.40 4.82 1.39
CA GLU A 109 12.83 4.54 1.57
C GLU A 109 13.27 3.26 0.83
N PRO A 110 12.58 2.10 0.93
CA PRO A 110 12.96 0.90 0.18
C PRO A 110 12.91 1.11 -1.35
N ALA A 111 11.95 1.89 -1.83
CA ALA A 111 11.78 2.19 -3.24
C ALA A 111 12.88 3.11 -3.78
N THR A 112 13.25 4.11 -2.99
CA THR A 112 14.37 5.02 -3.28
C THR A 112 15.69 4.26 -3.32
N ALA A 113 15.90 3.34 -2.38
CA ALA A 113 17.09 2.48 -2.35
C ALA A 113 17.17 1.55 -3.57
N THR A 114 16.04 0.99 -4.01
CA THR A 114 15.96 0.21 -5.24
C THR A 114 16.24 1.06 -6.47
N ALA A 115 15.63 2.24 -6.62
CA ALA A 115 15.87 3.14 -7.75
C ALA A 115 17.36 3.46 -7.90
N LYS A 116 18.04 3.79 -6.79
CA LYS A 116 19.49 4.03 -6.78
C LYS A 116 20.29 2.81 -7.21
N ARG A 117 19.91 1.60 -6.76
CA ARG A 117 20.60 0.35 -7.13
C ARG A 117 20.44 -0.01 -8.61
N LEU A 118 19.28 0.28 -9.18
CA LEU A 118 18.98 0.07 -10.60
C LEU A 118 19.47 1.22 -11.50
N GLU A 119 20.05 2.28 -10.92
CA GLU A 119 20.47 3.50 -11.61
C GLU A 119 19.30 4.23 -12.32
N LEU A 120 18.10 4.17 -11.74
CA LEU A 120 16.94 4.92 -12.20
C LEU A 120 16.98 6.36 -11.66
N ASN A 121 17.15 7.34 -12.54
CA ASN A 121 17.09 8.75 -12.17
C ASN A 121 15.63 9.23 -12.01
N LEU A 122 15.08 9.08 -10.81
CA LEU A 122 13.70 9.41 -10.44
C LEU A 122 13.61 10.33 -9.21
N ASN A 123 14.68 11.08 -8.90
CA ASN A 123 14.72 11.94 -7.71
C ASN A 123 13.67 13.06 -7.79
N ASP A 124 13.46 13.64 -8.98
CA ASP A 124 12.42 14.64 -9.26
C ASP A 124 11.02 14.12 -8.89
N LEU A 125 10.76 12.86 -9.26
CA LEU A 125 9.50 12.19 -8.97
C LEU A 125 9.31 11.91 -7.47
N PHE A 126 10.34 11.41 -6.77
CA PHE A 126 10.22 11.12 -5.33
C PHE A 126 10.04 12.39 -4.49
N GLU A 127 10.81 13.44 -4.77
CA GLU A 127 10.70 14.72 -4.06
C GLU A 127 9.31 15.35 -4.26
N GLU A 128 8.84 15.40 -5.51
CA GLU A 128 7.52 15.91 -5.84
C GLU A 128 6.40 15.09 -5.18
N ARG A 129 6.50 13.76 -5.25
CA ARG A 129 5.53 12.86 -4.61
C ARG A 129 5.43 13.10 -3.11
N ILE A 130 6.56 13.28 -2.41
CA ILE A 130 6.57 13.59 -0.97
C ILE A 130 5.88 14.92 -0.70
N ASP A 131 6.23 15.97 -1.45
CA ASP A 131 5.72 17.32 -1.24
C ASP A 131 4.22 17.46 -1.57
N TYR A 132 3.77 16.81 -2.63
CA TYR A 132 2.36 16.84 -3.04
C TYR A 132 1.48 16.00 -2.11
N MET A 133 1.90 14.77 -1.77
CA MET A 133 1.16 13.91 -0.84
C MET A 133 1.02 14.53 0.55
N ALA A 134 2.05 15.24 1.03
CA ALA A 134 2.02 15.92 2.34
C ALA A 134 0.91 16.99 2.46
N GLN A 135 0.39 17.51 1.35
CA GLN A 135 -0.71 18.48 1.37
C GLN A 135 -2.04 17.80 1.75
N TYR A 136 -2.23 16.56 1.30
CA TYR A 136 -3.45 15.78 1.46
C TYR A 136 -3.44 14.82 2.64
N CYS A 137 -2.24 14.49 3.15
CA CYS A 137 -2.10 13.53 4.22
C CYS A 137 -1.82 14.18 5.59
N ALA A 138 -2.10 13.42 6.65
CA ALA A 138 -1.68 13.71 8.01
C ALA A 138 -1.29 12.42 8.72
N GLU A 139 -0.37 12.51 9.67
CA GLU A 139 -0.05 11.41 10.55
C GLU A 139 -1.17 11.24 11.57
N GLU A 140 -1.63 10.00 11.70
CA GLU A 140 -2.67 9.60 12.64
C GLU A 140 -2.13 8.48 13.53
N ARG A 141 -2.34 8.59 14.85
CA ARG A 141 -1.97 7.53 15.79
C ARG A 141 -3.11 7.29 16.77
N VAL A 142 -3.41 6.00 16.99
CA VAL A 142 -4.39 5.55 17.99
C VAL A 142 -3.71 4.55 18.92
N TYR A 143 -3.84 4.76 20.22
CA TYR A 143 -3.32 3.84 21.24
C TYR A 143 -4.36 3.53 22.29
N PHE A 144 -4.40 2.27 22.71
CA PHE A 144 -5.09 1.84 23.93
C PHE A 144 -4.05 1.52 25.00
N VAL A 145 -4.18 2.12 26.17
CA VAL A 145 -3.35 1.80 27.34
C VAL A 145 -4.22 1.04 28.33
N LEU A 146 -3.90 -0.23 28.52
CA LEU A 146 -4.59 -1.11 29.45
C LEU A 146 -3.87 -1.01 30.80
N ILE A 147 -4.61 -0.77 31.88
CA ILE A 147 -4.02 -0.47 33.19
C ILE A 147 -4.71 -1.30 34.28
N THR A 148 -3.90 -1.92 35.14
CA THR A 148 -4.36 -2.65 36.34
C THR A 148 -3.72 -2.03 37.58
N ARG A 149 -4.57 -1.51 38.48
CA ARG A 149 -4.19 -0.74 39.67
C ARG A 149 -4.15 -1.63 40.92
N PRO A 150 -3.35 -1.27 41.95
CA PRO A 150 -3.18 -2.07 43.16
C PRO A 150 -4.47 -2.46 43.89
N PHE A 151 -5.49 -1.59 43.88
CA PHE A 151 -6.77 -1.85 44.55
C PHE A 151 -7.69 -2.81 43.78
N ASN A 152 -7.24 -3.36 42.64
CA ASN A 152 -7.85 -4.54 42.03
C ASN A 152 -7.75 -5.76 42.97
N LEU A 153 -6.70 -5.82 43.79
CA LEU A 153 -6.56 -6.85 44.81
C LEU A 153 -7.42 -6.53 46.04
N PRO A 154 -8.03 -7.53 46.68
CA PRO A 154 -8.63 -7.38 47.99
C PRO A 154 -7.65 -6.78 49.00
N SER A 155 -8.15 -5.93 49.91
CA SER A 155 -7.31 -5.20 50.86
C SER A 155 -6.38 -6.07 51.71
N GLU A 156 -6.76 -7.31 52.04
CA GLU A 156 -5.91 -8.27 52.77
C GLU A 156 -4.74 -8.76 51.91
N GLN A 157 -4.98 -9.06 50.64
CA GLN A 157 -3.94 -9.47 49.69
C GLN A 157 -2.98 -8.31 49.43
N GLN A 158 -3.49 -7.08 49.28
CA GLN A 158 -2.66 -5.89 49.11
C GLN A 158 -1.74 -5.64 50.32
N LYS A 159 -2.25 -5.83 51.54
CA LYS A 159 -1.45 -5.75 52.78
C LYS A 159 -0.41 -6.87 52.85
N ALA A 160 -0.77 -8.08 52.46
CA ALA A 160 0.15 -9.22 52.42
C ALA A 160 1.28 -9.00 51.41
N ALA A 161 0.96 -8.55 50.19
CA ALA A 161 1.92 -8.20 49.15
C ALA A 161 2.87 -7.08 49.60
N SER A 162 2.33 -6.03 50.22
CA SER A 162 3.14 -4.93 50.78
C SER A 162 4.10 -5.41 51.87
N LYS A 163 3.63 -6.31 52.76
CA LYS A 163 4.46 -6.90 53.82
C LYS A 163 5.54 -7.83 53.26
N ALA A 164 5.21 -8.62 52.23
CA ALA A 164 6.15 -9.50 51.54
C ALA A 164 7.24 -8.68 50.83
N LYS A 165 6.86 -7.60 50.14
CA LYS A 165 7.79 -6.64 49.51
C LYS A 165 8.73 -6.00 50.52
N LEU A 166 8.20 -5.50 51.64
CA LEU A 166 9.02 -4.95 52.73
C LEU A 166 9.97 -5.98 53.34
N LYS A 167 9.52 -7.24 53.49
CA LYS A 167 10.36 -8.34 53.95
C LYS A 167 11.48 -8.64 52.96
N MET A 168 11.18 -8.74 51.66
CA MET A 168 12.16 -8.93 50.60
C MET A 168 13.23 -7.84 50.60
N ILE A 169 12.82 -6.56 50.67
CA ILE A 169 13.76 -5.42 50.72
C ILE A 169 14.71 -5.53 51.92
N LYS A 170 14.19 -5.92 53.09
CA LYS A 170 15.00 -6.13 54.31
C LYS A 170 15.93 -7.33 54.20
N ASP A 171 15.42 -8.47 53.72
CA ASP A 171 16.18 -9.72 53.62
C ASP A 171 17.31 -9.61 52.58
N MET A 172 17.05 -8.93 51.46
CA MET A 172 18.03 -8.68 50.39
C MET A 172 18.90 -7.44 50.60
N LYS A 173 18.65 -6.65 51.65
CA LYS A 173 19.35 -5.39 51.95
C LYS A 173 19.43 -4.44 50.74
N LEU A 174 18.32 -4.29 50.02
CA LEU A 174 18.28 -3.44 48.84
C LEU A 174 18.39 -1.95 49.24
N PRO A 175 19.23 -1.16 48.57
CA PRO A 175 19.37 0.27 48.86
C PRO A 175 18.12 1.06 48.42
N PRO A 176 17.90 2.28 48.93
CA PRO A 176 16.83 3.16 48.44
C PRO A 176 17.18 3.72 47.05
N PHE A 177 16.29 3.51 46.06
CA PHE A 177 16.47 3.95 44.67
C PHE A 177 15.92 5.37 44.48
N LYS A 178 16.52 6.38 45.12
CA LYS A 178 15.98 7.77 45.10
C LYS A 178 16.11 8.44 43.73
N ASN A 179 17.17 8.12 42.97
CA ASN A 179 17.51 8.75 41.69
C ASN A 179 17.62 7.74 40.53
N SER A 180 16.93 6.61 40.60
CA SER A 180 16.97 5.54 39.60
C SER A 180 15.63 4.81 39.49
N GLN A 181 15.46 3.94 38.50
CA GLN A 181 14.26 3.09 38.41
C GLN A 181 14.21 2.04 39.52
N THR A 182 13.03 1.90 40.12
CA THR A 182 12.76 0.91 41.17
C THR A 182 12.38 -0.43 40.53
N VAL A 183 13.35 -1.33 40.37
CA VAL A 183 13.17 -2.63 39.66
C VAL A 183 12.09 -3.52 40.29
N TYR A 184 11.81 -3.38 41.59
CA TYR A 184 10.74 -4.12 42.29
C TYR A 184 9.44 -3.31 42.45
N ALA A 185 9.21 -2.26 41.65
CA ALA A 185 8.00 -1.44 41.76
C ALA A 185 6.72 -2.28 41.60
N ALA A 186 6.75 -3.26 40.70
CA ALA A 186 5.60 -4.11 40.39
C ALA A 186 5.08 -4.89 41.61
N ILE A 187 3.76 -5.07 41.64
CA ILE A 187 3.09 -5.96 42.58
C ILE A 187 2.90 -7.30 41.86
N ALA A 188 3.64 -8.33 42.28
CA ALA A 188 3.70 -9.61 41.58
C ALA A 188 2.30 -10.24 41.41
N GLU A 189 1.43 -10.08 42.40
CA GLU A 189 0.06 -10.58 42.42
C GLU A 189 -0.86 -9.92 41.38
N LEU A 190 -0.49 -8.77 40.81
CA LEU A 190 -1.23 -8.13 39.72
C LEU A 190 -0.93 -8.71 38.34
N ARG A 191 0.22 -9.36 38.15
CA ARG A 191 0.72 -9.77 36.83
C ARG A 191 -0.26 -10.67 36.09
N ASP A 192 -0.72 -11.75 36.73
CA ASP A 192 -1.66 -12.70 36.12
C ASP A 192 -2.98 -12.02 35.69
N THR A 193 -3.46 -11.09 36.52
CA THR A 193 -4.70 -10.34 36.22
C THR A 193 -4.48 -9.34 35.08
N HIS A 194 -3.33 -8.68 35.04
CA HIS A 194 -2.96 -7.77 33.95
C HIS A 194 -2.77 -8.52 32.63
N ASP A 195 -2.02 -9.62 32.63
CA ASP A 195 -1.78 -10.44 31.45
C ASP A 195 -3.06 -11.08 30.92
N ALA A 196 -3.99 -11.46 31.81
CA ALA A 196 -5.32 -11.90 31.41
C ALA A 196 -6.13 -10.77 30.76
N TYR A 197 -6.05 -9.55 31.30
CA TYR A 197 -6.73 -8.38 30.72
C TYR A 197 -6.19 -8.04 29.32
N VAL A 198 -4.87 -7.99 29.15
CA VAL A 198 -4.22 -7.70 27.86
C VAL A 198 -4.55 -8.76 26.82
N ARG A 199 -4.44 -10.05 27.18
CA ARG A 199 -4.75 -11.15 26.25
C ARG A 199 -6.21 -11.17 25.84
N ALA A 200 -7.14 -10.94 26.77
CA ALA A 200 -8.56 -10.89 26.45
C ALA A 200 -8.87 -9.77 25.45
N VAL A 201 -8.38 -8.55 25.70
CA VAL A 201 -8.60 -7.42 24.78
C VAL A 201 -7.96 -7.66 23.41
N MET A 202 -6.74 -8.20 23.35
CA MET A 202 -6.08 -8.51 22.07
C MET A 202 -6.86 -9.54 21.25
N ASN A 203 -7.33 -10.62 21.88
CA ASN A 203 -8.11 -11.65 21.20
C ASN A 203 -9.45 -11.09 20.70
N ASP A 204 -10.10 -10.25 21.49
CA ASP A 204 -11.38 -9.67 21.10
C ASP A 204 -11.23 -8.66 19.96
N LEU A 205 -10.19 -7.82 19.98
CA LEU A 205 -9.89 -6.91 18.87
C LEU A 205 -9.69 -7.66 17.55
N ASP A 206 -8.95 -8.77 17.57
CA ASP A 206 -8.76 -9.63 16.40
C ASP A 206 -10.09 -10.22 15.91
N SER A 207 -10.94 -10.70 16.84
CA SER A 207 -12.27 -11.23 16.51
C SER A 207 -13.21 -10.19 15.90
N LEU A 208 -12.99 -8.90 16.22
CA LEU A 208 -13.72 -7.76 15.69
C LEU A 208 -13.06 -7.15 14.44
N HIS A 209 -12.01 -7.79 13.92
CA HIS A 209 -11.23 -7.32 12.77
C HIS A 209 -10.62 -5.92 12.96
N VAL A 210 -10.22 -5.61 14.19
CA VAL A 210 -9.46 -4.42 14.55
C VAL A 210 -7.98 -4.79 14.64
N ALA A 211 -7.18 -4.31 13.70
CA ALA A 211 -5.74 -4.53 13.69
C ALA A 211 -5.08 -3.77 14.85
N ALA A 212 -4.44 -4.51 15.74
CA ALA A 212 -3.74 -3.98 16.91
C ALA A 212 -2.40 -4.69 17.13
N LYS A 213 -1.42 -3.95 17.65
CA LYS A 213 -0.09 -4.46 18.02
C LYS A 213 0.22 -4.10 19.46
N LEU A 214 0.52 -5.10 20.29
CA LEU A 214 1.12 -4.89 21.61
C LEU A 214 2.55 -4.38 21.44
N LEU A 215 2.87 -3.26 22.07
CA LEU A 215 4.20 -2.65 22.00
C LEU A 215 5.15 -3.25 23.03
N GLU A 216 6.40 -3.44 22.62
CA GLU A 216 7.51 -3.67 23.55
C GLU A 216 7.78 -2.39 24.35
N VAL A 217 8.28 -2.51 25.59
CA VAL A 217 8.43 -1.40 26.53
C VAL A 217 9.29 -0.25 26.00
N HIS A 218 10.31 -0.54 25.18
CA HIS A 218 11.13 0.50 24.54
C HIS A 218 10.36 1.31 23.50
N ASP A 219 9.61 0.63 22.63
CA ASP A 219 8.74 1.27 21.63
C ASP A 219 7.59 2.02 22.30
N ALA A 220 7.04 1.46 23.39
CA ALA A 220 6.00 2.07 24.19
C ALA A 220 6.46 3.39 24.80
N VAL A 221 7.62 3.41 25.47
CA VAL A 221 8.20 4.63 26.07
C VAL A 221 8.63 5.63 25.00
N HIS A 222 9.12 5.18 23.84
CA HIS A 222 9.36 6.07 22.69
C HIS A 222 8.06 6.75 22.26
N ALA A 223 6.98 5.99 22.08
CA ALA A 223 5.67 6.54 21.72
C ALA A 223 5.15 7.53 22.76
N ILE A 224 5.33 7.26 24.06
CA ILE A 224 5.00 8.18 25.16
C ILE A 224 5.79 9.49 25.02
N ARG A 225 7.11 9.39 24.89
CA ARG A 225 8.01 10.56 24.76
C ARG A 225 7.69 11.41 23.52
N MET A 226 7.31 10.78 22.41
CA MET A 226 6.85 11.47 21.20
C MET A 226 5.56 12.29 21.41
N THR A 227 4.80 12.03 22.48
CA THR A 227 3.67 12.90 22.87
C THR A 227 4.09 14.04 23.81
N ALA A 228 5.24 13.93 24.49
CA ALA A 228 5.78 15.00 25.32
C ALA A 228 6.44 16.07 24.45
N ASP A 229 7.39 15.66 23.62
CA ASP A 229 8.21 16.57 22.83
C ASP A 229 8.75 15.87 21.57
N PRO A 230 7.96 15.84 20.48
CA PRO A 230 8.37 15.16 19.25
C PRO A 230 9.54 15.84 18.55
N ASP A 231 9.77 17.15 18.74
CA ASP A 231 10.83 17.88 18.04
C ASP A 231 12.21 17.64 18.69
N TYR A 232 12.23 17.24 19.97
CA TYR A 232 13.44 16.90 20.73
C TYR A 232 13.64 15.38 20.92
N THR A 233 12.93 14.57 20.15
CA THR A 233 13.00 13.11 20.24
C THR A 233 13.45 12.55 18.89
N ALA A 234 14.65 11.98 18.85
CA ALA A 234 15.17 11.31 17.66
C ALA A 234 14.41 9.99 17.39
N ASP A 235 14.39 9.54 16.14
CA ASP A 235 13.69 8.29 15.78
C ASP A 235 14.34 7.06 16.37
N ASP A 236 15.67 7.08 16.46
CA ASP A 236 16.51 6.03 17.02
C ASP A 236 16.73 6.20 18.53
N TRP A 237 16.11 7.21 19.15
CA TRP A 237 16.14 7.37 20.60
C TRP A 237 15.53 6.12 21.26
N ARG A 238 16.16 5.64 22.32
CA ARG A 238 15.67 4.49 23.07
C ARG A 238 15.84 4.76 24.56
N PRO A 239 14.85 4.46 25.41
CA PRO A 239 15.01 4.59 26.84
C PRO A 239 16.02 3.54 27.36
N SER A 240 16.64 3.86 28.49
CA SER A 240 17.41 2.92 29.30
C SER A 240 16.47 2.31 30.34
N LEU A 241 16.22 1.00 30.24
CA LEU A 241 15.30 0.26 31.10
C LEU A 241 16.02 -0.92 31.80
N PRO A 242 15.53 -1.40 32.95
CA PRO A 242 16.08 -2.59 33.60
C PRO A 242 16.25 -3.77 32.65
N GLY A 243 17.44 -4.36 32.65
CA GLY A 243 17.87 -5.39 31.71
C GLY A 243 18.79 -4.86 30.59
N ASP A 244 18.76 -3.55 30.29
CA ASP A 244 19.71 -2.93 29.37
C ASP A 244 21.09 -2.77 30.01
N LYS A 245 22.12 -2.65 29.16
CA LYS A 245 23.48 -2.35 29.62
C LYS A 245 23.51 -0.97 30.30
N VAL A 246 23.84 -0.94 31.58
CA VAL A 246 24.01 0.33 32.32
C VAL A 246 25.24 1.07 31.79
N THR A 247 25.07 2.38 31.53
CA THR A 247 26.16 3.28 31.15
C THR A 247 26.65 4.03 32.39
N VAL A 248 27.97 4.14 32.54
CA VAL A 248 28.59 4.80 33.70
C VAL A 248 28.28 6.30 33.67
N ARG A 249 27.79 6.84 34.77
CA ARG A 249 27.48 8.27 34.96
C ARG A 249 28.52 8.91 35.88
N GLU A 250 28.63 10.24 35.79
CA GLU A 250 29.42 11.02 36.74
C GLU A 250 28.79 10.89 38.13
N ILE A 251 29.60 10.47 39.11
CA ILE A 251 29.18 10.24 40.50
C ILE A 251 29.06 11.62 41.14
N ASN A 252 27.84 12.06 41.44
CA ASN A 252 27.56 13.45 41.85
C ASN A 252 27.81 13.74 43.34
N SER A 253 28.44 12.83 44.09
CA SER A 253 28.70 13.00 45.53
C SER A 253 30.04 12.39 46.01
N PHE A 254 30.62 12.99 47.06
CA PHE A 254 31.86 12.52 47.72
C PHE A 254 31.69 11.15 48.41
N GLU A 255 30.45 10.71 48.66
CA GLU A 255 30.05 9.35 49.02
C GLU A 255 29.08 8.88 47.94
N GLY A 256 29.53 8.10 46.96
CA GLY A 256 28.74 7.79 45.75
C GLY A 256 27.39 7.14 46.04
N ASP A 257 26.31 7.69 45.47
CA ASP A 257 24.97 7.10 45.51
C ASP A 257 24.95 5.84 44.61
N THR A 258 24.54 4.69 45.15
CA THR A 258 24.40 3.46 44.36
C THR A 258 23.42 3.59 43.19
N SER A 259 22.52 4.58 43.24
CA SER A 259 21.60 4.94 42.15
C SER A 259 22.33 5.44 40.90
N ASP A 260 23.54 6.00 41.04
CA ASP A 260 24.38 6.47 39.91
C ASP A 260 24.90 5.30 39.05
N LEU A 261 24.88 4.08 39.60
CA LEU A 261 25.28 2.84 38.94
C LEU A 261 24.09 2.08 38.32
N LEU A 262 22.91 2.69 38.26
CA LEU A 262 21.66 2.07 37.82
C LEU A 262 20.98 2.90 36.72
N TRP A 263 19.82 2.42 36.27
CA TRP A 263 19.07 3.07 35.20
C TRP A 263 18.46 4.41 35.66
N PRO A 264 18.52 5.48 34.83
CA PRO A 264 17.88 6.77 35.12
C PRO A 264 16.39 6.64 35.42
N PRO A 265 15.81 7.52 36.25
CA PRO A 265 14.36 7.59 36.45
C PRO A 265 13.63 7.67 35.12
N LEU A 266 12.60 6.85 34.94
CA LEU A 266 11.88 6.77 33.67
C LEU A 266 11.13 8.07 33.37
N ALA A 267 10.56 8.73 34.38
CA ALA A 267 9.95 10.05 34.26
C ALA A 267 10.87 11.10 33.58
N LYS A 268 12.15 11.18 34.00
CA LYS A 268 13.18 12.05 33.40
C LYS A 268 13.48 11.71 31.94
N GLN A 269 13.38 10.43 31.59
CA GLN A 269 13.61 9.98 30.22
C GLN A 269 12.41 10.27 29.32
N VAL A 270 11.20 10.25 29.86
CA VAL A 270 9.97 10.54 29.12
C VAL A 270 9.81 12.02 28.82
N PHE A 271 10.19 12.89 29.76
CA PHE A 271 10.05 14.34 29.63
C PHE A 271 11.44 15.01 29.60
N PRO A 272 11.96 15.37 28.41
CA PRO A 272 13.39 15.69 28.27
C PRO A 272 13.79 17.15 28.48
N ARG A 273 12.82 18.08 28.46
CA ARG A 273 13.06 19.54 28.59
C ARG A 273 12.13 20.13 29.64
N ASP A 274 12.45 21.29 30.19
CA ASP A 274 11.54 21.98 31.11
C ASP A 274 10.31 22.55 30.38
N ALA A 275 9.30 22.92 31.17
CA ALA A 275 8.08 23.56 30.70
C ALA A 275 7.82 24.86 31.47
N GLU A 276 7.21 25.84 30.80
CA GLU A 276 6.86 27.13 31.38
C GLU A 276 5.36 27.37 31.27
N ILE A 277 4.73 27.76 32.37
CA ILE A 277 3.33 28.18 32.38
C ILE A 277 3.28 29.65 32.00
N LEU A 278 2.67 29.96 30.86
CA LEU A 278 2.64 31.31 30.30
C LEU A 278 1.39 32.09 30.77
N ASP A 279 0.25 31.39 30.86
CA ASP A 279 -1.00 31.92 31.42
C ASP A 279 -1.86 30.76 31.97
N LEU A 280 -3.12 31.05 32.33
CA LEU A 280 -4.04 30.07 32.94
C LEU A 280 -4.49 28.92 32.01
N ARG A 281 -4.13 28.96 30.71
CA ARG A 281 -4.52 27.95 29.70
C ARG A 281 -3.37 27.49 28.82
N THR A 282 -2.26 28.23 28.80
CA THR A 282 -1.16 28.05 27.88
C THR A 282 0.10 27.57 28.59
N VAL A 283 0.70 26.52 28.04
CA VAL A 283 1.98 25.97 28.49
C VAL A 283 2.95 25.97 27.33
N ARG A 284 4.18 26.40 27.57
CA ARG A 284 5.31 26.22 26.66
C ARG A 284 6.09 24.97 27.04
N VAL A 285 6.31 24.09 26.07
CA VAL A 285 7.21 22.93 26.19
C VAL A 285 8.15 22.98 25.00
N GLY A 286 9.44 23.20 25.26
CA GLY A 286 10.41 23.43 24.19
C GLY A 286 10.00 24.59 23.28
N ASP A 287 9.97 24.34 21.98
CA ASP A 287 9.74 25.33 20.93
C ASP A 287 8.25 25.48 20.55
N LYS A 288 7.34 24.93 21.38
CA LYS A 288 5.89 24.89 21.14
C LYS A 288 5.11 25.40 22.34
N ILE A 289 3.98 26.02 22.02
CA ILE A 289 2.95 26.41 22.98
C ILE A 289 1.69 25.55 22.78
N PHE A 290 1.11 25.10 23.89
CA PHE A 290 0.00 24.16 23.95
C PHE A 290 -1.19 24.80 24.66
N SER A 291 -2.40 24.44 24.20
CA SER A 291 -3.66 24.79 24.86
C SER A 291 -4.52 23.54 24.97
N SER A 292 -5.01 23.27 26.18
CA SER A 292 -5.87 22.13 26.48
C SER A 292 -7.32 22.56 26.71
N THR A 293 -8.24 21.70 26.29
CA THR A 293 -9.69 21.84 26.46
C THR A 293 -10.21 20.57 27.14
N TYR A 294 -11.06 20.73 28.13
CA TYR A 294 -11.61 19.65 28.95
C TYR A 294 -13.09 19.49 28.64
N ILE A 295 -13.55 18.25 28.50
CA ILE A 295 -14.98 17.97 28.36
C ILE A 295 -15.57 17.86 29.77
N ASP A 296 -16.43 18.82 30.13
CA ASP A 296 -16.98 18.93 31.48
C ASP A 296 -18.25 18.08 31.65
N LEU A 297 -19.08 18.03 30.61
CA LEU A 297 -20.30 17.23 30.57
C LEU A 297 -20.31 16.33 29.34
N PHE A 298 -20.79 15.10 29.57
CA PHE A 298 -20.99 14.12 28.50
C PHE A 298 -21.88 14.71 27.38
N PRO A 299 -21.66 14.34 26.10
CA PRO A 299 -22.51 14.80 25.01
C PRO A 299 -23.99 14.51 25.31
N LYS A 300 -24.86 15.49 25.09
CA LYS A 300 -26.32 15.33 25.23
C LYS A 300 -26.87 14.39 24.15
N ASP A 301 -26.24 14.42 22.98
CA ASP A 301 -26.53 13.59 21.82
C ASP A 301 -25.26 12.81 21.45
N LEU A 302 -25.28 11.48 21.60
CA LEU A 302 -24.09 10.65 21.35
C LEU A 302 -23.83 10.54 19.86
N ARG A 303 -22.66 11.00 19.45
CA ARG A 303 -22.23 10.98 18.05
C ARG A 303 -20.91 10.26 17.90
N PRO A 304 -20.75 9.39 16.88
CA PRO A 304 -19.49 8.72 16.62
C PRO A 304 -18.32 9.71 16.44
N PHE A 305 -17.12 9.29 16.84
CA PHE A 305 -15.89 10.10 16.74
C PHE A 305 -15.63 10.66 15.34
N ILE A 306 -16.00 9.91 14.29
CA ILE A 306 -15.82 10.35 12.89
C ILE A 306 -16.53 11.68 12.59
N GLN A 307 -17.61 12.01 13.29
CA GLN A 307 -18.30 13.30 13.14
C GLN A 307 -17.48 14.47 13.71
N LEU A 308 -16.83 14.27 14.86
CA LEU A 308 -15.86 15.23 15.40
C LEU A 308 -14.69 15.39 14.44
N PHE A 309 -14.11 14.28 14.00
CA PHE A 309 -12.96 14.27 13.11
C PHE A 309 -13.24 15.03 11.79
N THR A 310 -14.38 14.76 11.16
CA THR A 310 -14.79 15.41 9.90
C THR A 310 -15.03 16.92 10.07
N ARG A 311 -15.47 17.37 11.24
CA ARG A 311 -15.63 18.81 11.55
C ARG A 311 -14.30 19.53 11.69
N ILE A 312 -13.28 18.86 12.24
CA ILE A 312 -11.95 19.43 12.47
C ILE A 312 -11.10 19.41 11.19
N LEU A 313 -11.26 18.39 10.35
CA LEU A 313 -10.41 18.13 9.18
C LEU A 313 -10.17 19.37 8.26
N PRO A 314 -11.18 20.20 7.94
CA PRO A 314 -10.99 21.39 7.10
C PRO A 314 -10.15 22.49 7.75
N ALA A 315 -10.09 22.54 9.08
CA ALA A 315 -9.34 23.56 9.80
C ALA A 315 -7.82 23.29 9.82
N HIS A 316 -7.38 22.10 9.40
CA HIS A 316 -5.97 21.68 9.35
C HIS A 316 -5.20 21.94 10.65
N ILE A 317 -5.87 21.80 11.80
CA ILE A 317 -5.25 21.98 13.12
C ILE A 317 -4.54 20.68 13.55
N PRO A 318 -3.33 20.76 14.12
CA PRO A 318 -2.73 19.63 14.79
C PRO A 318 -3.38 19.48 16.18
N TRP A 319 -3.82 18.28 16.52
CA TRP A 319 -4.50 18.05 17.78
C TRP A 319 -4.38 16.61 18.27
N ARG A 320 -4.62 16.44 19.56
CA ARG A 320 -4.77 15.14 20.21
C ARG A 320 -5.95 15.15 21.15
N ILE A 321 -6.48 13.97 21.45
CA ILE A 321 -7.51 13.76 22.45
C ILE A 321 -7.24 12.46 23.21
N SER A 322 -7.38 12.55 24.53
CA SER A 322 -7.11 11.47 25.48
C SER A 322 -8.38 11.21 26.28
N PHE A 323 -8.89 9.99 26.21
CA PHE A 323 -10.01 9.50 27.00
C PHE A 323 -9.46 8.60 28.10
N LEU A 324 -9.57 9.02 29.36
CA LEU A 324 -9.25 8.18 30.51
C LEU A 324 -10.54 7.59 31.07
N ILE A 325 -10.65 6.27 30.98
CA ILE A 325 -11.80 5.48 31.40
C ILE A 325 -11.37 4.64 32.60
N GLU A 326 -12.01 4.82 33.74
CA GLU A 326 -11.70 4.09 34.97
C GLU A 326 -12.94 3.32 35.44
N SER A 327 -12.72 2.13 36.02
CA SER A 327 -13.78 1.43 36.73
C SER A 327 -14.21 2.21 37.98
N GLU A 328 -15.30 1.76 38.63
CA GLU A 328 -15.87 2.39 39.82
C GLU A 328 -16.47 3.79 39.61
N GLY A 329 -17.13 4.05 38.46
CA GLY A 329 -17.75 5.34 38.16
C GLY A 329 -18.65 5.88 39.28
N LEU A 330 -19.48 5.02 39.88
CA LEU A 330 -20.39 5.38 40.96
C LEU A 330 -19.69 5.84 42.25
N ALA A 331 -18.45 5.40 42.54
CA ALA A 331 -17.71 5.83 43.72
C ALA A 331 -17.46 7.35 43.71
N THR A 332 -17.27 7.93 42.52
CA THR A 332 -17.09 9.37 42.28
C THR A 332 -18.33 10.20 42.64
N ILE A 333 -19.52 9.61 42.48
CA ILE A 333 -20.81 10.30 42.68
C ILE A 333 -21.41 10.00 44.07
N LYS A 334 -20.95 8.99 44.82
CA LYS A 334 -21.52 8.60 46.13
C LYS A 334 -21.73 9.77 47.09
N LEU A 335 -20.73 10.64 47.27
CA LEU A 335 -20.82 11.79 48.19
C LEU A 335 -21.73 12.90 47.65
N LYS A 336 -21.58 13.26 46.36
CA LYS A 336 -22.41 14.29 45.71
C LYS A 336 -23.88 13.87 45.62
N GLY A 337 -24.15 12.60 45.31
CA GLY A 337 -25.49 12.03 45.26
C GLY A 337 -26.15 11.96 46.62
N LEU A 338 -25.41 11.66 47.70
CA LEU A 338 -25.93 11.67 49.07
C LEU A 338 -26.29 13.10 49.52
N LEU A 339 -25.45 14.08 49.23
CA LEU A 339 -25.72 15.50 49.53
C LEU A 339 -26.87 16.05 48.66
N ALA A 340 -26.91 15.74 47.37
CA ALA A 340 -27.97 16.17 46.46
C ALA A 340 -29.34 15.56 46.82
N ALA A 341 -29.38 14.27 47.23
CA ALA A 341 -30.59 13.60 47.69
C ALA A 341 -31.19 14.28 48.94
N ILE A 342 -30.33 14.66 49.90
CA ILE A 342 -30.72 15.40 51.10
C ILE A 342 -31.22 16.80 50.75
N LEU A 343 -30.62 17.45 49.74
CA LEU A 343 -30.90 18.84 49.34
C LEU A 343 -31.91 18.97 48.18
N THR A 344 -32.61 17.91 47.79
CA THR A 344 -33.60 17.93 46.69
C THR A 344 -34.73 18.95 46.88
N PHE A 345 -35.06 19.28 48.13
CA PHE A 345 -36.07 20.29 48.47
C PHE A 345 -35.62 21.74 48.20
N SER A 346 -34.32 21.97 48.00
CA SER A 346 -33.72 23.32 47.92
C SER A 346 -33.50 23.84 46.51
N SER A 347 -33.50 22.97 45.48
CA SER A 347 -33.42 23.41 44.08
C SER A 347 -33.88 22.31 43.10
N ALA A 348 -34.48 22.71 41.97
CA ALA A 348 -34.83 21.80 40.88
C ALA A 348 -33.60 21.09 40.27
N GLN A 349 -32.42 21.73 40.34
CA GLN A 349 -31.15 21.18 39.87
C GLN A 349 -30.68 20.02 40.77
N ASN A 350 -30.83 20.11 42.09
CA ASN A 350 -30.52 19.01 43.02
C ASN A 350 -31.41 17.78 42.79
N ARG A 351 -32.66 17.99 42.36
CA ARG A 351 -33.59 16.91 41.97
C ARG A 351 -33.11 16.18 40.71
N LEU A 352 -32.75 16.91 39.66
CA LEU A 352 -32.21 16.32 38.42
C LEU A 352 -30.90 15.55 38.65
N ILE A 353 -30.02 16.06 39.52
CA ILE A 353 -28.80 15.35 39.93
C ILE A 353 -29.18 14.04 40.62
N SER A 354 -30.06 14.08 41.63
CA SER A 354 -30.52 12.89 42.34
C SER A 354 -31.16 11.84 41.40
N ASP A 355 -32.00 12.26 40.46
CA ASP A 355 -32.65 11.37 39.49
C ASP A 355 -31.62 10.72 38.55
N SER A 356 -30.62 11.47 38.09
CA SER A 356 -29.53 10.95 37.26
C SER A 356 -28.65 9.94 38.01
N VAL A 357 -28.36 10.21 39.30
CA VAL A 357 -27.64 9.24 40.16
C VAL A 357 -28.46 7.96 40.35
N ASN A 358 -29.78 8.08 40.53
CA ASN A 358 -30.66 6.92 40.69
C ASN A 358 -30.75 6.11 39.39
N LEU A 359 -30.78 6.77 38.22
CA LEU A 359 -30.73 6.09 36.93
C LEU A 359 -29.43 5.29 36.75
N LEU A 360 -28.26 5.89 37.03
CA LEU A 360 -26.98 5.19 36.93
C LEU A 360 -26.88 4.01 37.92
N LYS A 361 -27.41 4.15 39.13
CA LYS A 361 -27.53 3.04 40.09
C LYS A 361 -28.47 1.95 39.57
N TYR A 362 -29.60 2.33 38.98
CA TYR A 362 -30.54 1.38 38.40
C TYR A 362 -29.89 0.58 37.28
N ILE A 363 -29.19 1.23 36.35
CA ILE A 363 -28.45 0.58 35.26
C ILE A 363 -27.43 -0.42 35.83
N GLN A 364 -26.56 0.01 36.75
CA GLN A 364 -25.55 -0.87 37.36
C GLN A 364 -26.15 -2.10 38.09
N LEU A 365 -27.34 -1.97 38.70
CA LEU A 365 -27.96 -3.02 39.50
C LEU A 365 -28.87 -3.96 38.70
N ASN A 366 -29.45 -3.47 37.60
CA ASN A 366 -30.52 -4.19 36.87
C ASN A 366 -30.12 -4.53 35.42
N THR A 367 -28.91 -4.16 35.00
CA THR A 367 -28.36 -4.50 33.69
C THR A 367 -26.94 -5.02 33.85
N ASP A 368 -26.42 -5.67 32.81
CA ASP A 368 -25.02 -6.11 32.76
C ASP A 368 -24.07 -4.97 32.36
N GLU A 369 -24.51 -3.71 32.30
CA GLU A 369 -23.70 -2.58 31.84
C GLU A 369 -22.84 -1.96 32.96
N SER A 370 -21.57 -1.70 32.66
CA SER A 370 -20.64 -1.09 33.61
C SER A 370 -20.78 0.42 33.62
N ILE A 371 -20.86 1.02 34.82
CA ILE A 371 -20.78 2.47 34.99
C ILE A 371 -19.33 2.89 35.24
N VAL A 372 -18.77 3.64 34.30
CA VAL A 372 -17.37 4.07 34.30
C VAL A 372 -17.22 5.54 34.61
N ARG A 373 -16.04 5.90 35.13
CA ARG A 373 -15.60 7.29 35.24
C ARG A 373 -14.85 7.65 33.96
N LEU A 374 -15.25 8.74 33.32
CA LEU A 374 -14.62 9.27 32.12
C LEU A 374 -14.01 10.64 32.40
N ARG A 375 -12.79 10.86 31.89
CA ARG A 375 -12.13 12.17 31.82
C ARG A 375 -11.57 12.35 30.42
N VAL A 376 -11.88 13.47 29.76
CA VAL A 376 -11.44 13.71 28.38
C VAL A 376 -10.70 15.03 28.28
N VAL A 377 -9.51 14.99 27.68
CA VAL A 377 -8.66 16.16 27.42
C VAL A 377 -8.33 16.19 25.94
N ALA A 378 -8.63 17.31 25.28
CA ALA A 378 -8.18 17.59 23.93
C ALA A 378 -7.12 18.71 23.97
N THR A 379 -6.06 18.60 23.18
CA THR A 379 -4.96 19.57 23.16
C THR A 379 -4.59 19.90 21.72
N THR A 380 -4.34 21.19 21.45
CA THR A 380 -3.74 21.67 20.19
C THR A 380 -2.51 22.52 20.49
N TRP A 381 -1.69 22.79 19.47
CA TRP A 381 -0.42 23.49 19.62
C TRP A 381 -0.08 24.39 18.45
N ALA A 382 0.87 25.30 18.68
CA ALA A 382 1.51 26.15 17.68
C ALA A 382 2.99 26.38 18.04
N PRO A 383 3.83 26.84 17.08
CA PRO A 383 5.17 27.33 17.39
C PRO A 383 5.15 28.43 18.47
N GLU A 384 6.17 28.49 19.33
CA GLU A 384 6.21 29.39 20.49
C GLU A 384 6.03 30.88 20.15
N ASP A 385 6.44 31.29 18.96
CA ASP A 385 6.34 32.67 18.46
C ASP A 385 4.94 33.02 17.91
N ARG A 386 4.00 32.05 17.86
CA ARG A 386 2.70 32.20 17.19
C ARG A 386 1.49 32.04 18.10
N PHE A 387 1.45 32.80 19.20
CA PHE A 387 0.27 32.88 20.08
C PHE A 387 -1.07 33.14 19.37
N PRO A 388 -1.19 34.05 18.38
CA PRO A 388 -2.46 34.25 17.67
C PRO A 388 -2.94 32.99 16.95
N LEU A 389 -2.01 32.20 16.38
CA LEU A 389 -2.32 30.93 15.73
C LEU A 389 -2.81 29.90 16.75
N LEU A 390 -2.17 29.81 17.93
CA LEU A 390 -2.64 28.92 19.00
C LEU A 390 -4.08 29.25 19.40
N ARG A 391 -4.39 30.53 19.62
CA ARG A 391 -5.75 30.98 19.98
C ARG A 391 -6.77 30.64 18.91
N GLN A 392 -6.43 30.83 17.63
CA GLN A 392 -7.29 30.45 16.52
C GLN A 392 -7.53 28.93 16.52
N ARG A 393 -6.47 28.12 16.60
CA ARG A 393 -6.57 26.65 16.60
C ARG A 393 -7.37 26.12 17.78
N SER A 394 -7.13 26.67 18.97
CA SER A 394 -7.87 26.32 20.18
C SER A 394 -9.35 26.67 20.06
N SER A 395 -9.68 27.84 19.51
CA SER A 395 -11.08 28.22 19.26
C SER A 395 -11.77 27.30 18.26
N GLU A 396 -11.09 26.91 17.17
CA GLU A 396 -11.65 25.96 16.20
C GLU A 396 -11.84 24.56 16.81
N LEU A 397 -10.90 24.10 17.63
CA LEU A 397 -11.01 22.83 18.36
C LEU A 397 -12.22 22.85 19.32
N VAL A 398 -12.35 23.91 20.12
CA VAL A 398 -13.48 24.11 21.05
C VAL A 398 -14.81 24.07 20.31
N LYS A 399 -14.98 24.88 19.25
CA LYS A 399 -16.21 24.89 18.44
C LYS A 399 -16.56 23.53 17.85
N ALA A 400 -15.55 22.77 17.41
CA ALA A 400 -15.76 21.44 16.86
C ALA A 400 -16.24 20.45 17.93
N ILE A 401 -15.66 20.50 19.14
CA ILE A 401 -16.05 19.66 20.28
C ILE A 401 -17.44 20.04 20.78
N GLU A 402 -17.75 21.32 20.98
CA GLU A 402 -19.09 21.79 21.38
C GLU A 402 -20.15 21.33 20.35
N GLY A 403 -19.81 21.40 19.06
CA GLY A 403 -20.64 20.91 17.96
C GLY A 403 -20.75 19.39 17.85
N TRP A 404 -19.99 18.62 18.64
CA TRP A 404 -20.00 17.16 18.69
C TRP A 404 -20.99 16.65 19.74
N GLY A 405 -22.28 16.86 19.47
CA GLY A 405 -23.36 16.37 20.35
C GLY A 405 -23.74 17.31 21.48
N SER A 406 -23.46 18.61 21.35
CA SER A 406 -23.75 19.65 22.34
C SER A 406 -23.04 19.38 23.68
N THR A 407 -21.72 19.18 23.60
CA THR A 407 -20.86 19.05 24.79
C THR A 407 -20.63 20.41 25.44
N ASP A 408 -20.48 20.41 26.76
CA ASP A 408 -20.02 21.57 27.49
C ASP A 408 -18.52 21.37 27.83
N VAL A 409 -17.71 22.38 27.51
CA VAL A 409 -16.25 22.33 27.66
C VAL A 409 -15.72 23.48 28.51
N SER A 410 -14.56 23.26 29.13
CA SER A 410 -13.78 24.31 29.79
C SER A 410 -12.36 24.40 29.21
N GLU A 411 -11.78 25.59 29.28
CA GLU A 411 -10.38 25.83 28.87
C GLU A 411 -9.43 26.00 30.07
N ILE A 412 -9.94 25.99 31.30
CA ILE A 412 -9.17 26.27 32.52
C ILE A 412 -9.41 25.15 33.53
N CYS A 413 -8.34 24.46 33.95
CA CYS A 413 -8.38 23.42 34.99
C CYS A 413 -7.60 23.77 36.27
N GLY A 414 -7.05 24.98 36.37
CA GLY A 414 -6.26 25.46 37.51
C GLY A 414 -4.78 25.05 37.53
N ASP A 415 -4.40 24.01 36.77
CA ASP A 415 -3.03 23.52 36.61
C ASP A 415 -2.74 23.29 35.11
N PRO A 416 -2.30 24.33 34.36
CA PRO A 416 -2.12 24.25 32.92
C PRO A 416 -1.13 23.16 32.49
N PHE A 417 -0.03 22.98 33.24
CA PHE A 417 0.95 21.94 32.96
C PHE A 417 0.37 20.53 33.21
N GLY A 418 -0.36 20.34 34.32
CA GLY A 418 -1.13 19.11 34.53
C GLY A 418 -2.14 18.85 33.42
N GLY A 419 -2.73 19.91 32.85
CA GLY A 419 -3.56 19.87 31.67
C GLY A 419 -2.87 19.36 30.41
N PHE A 420 -1.63 19.77 30.17
CA PHE A 420 -0.81 19.26 29.08
C PHE A 420 -0.50 17.77 29.28
N VAL A 421 -0.04 17.38 30.48
CA VAL A 421 0.34 16.00 30.81
C VAL A 421 -0.87 15.05 30.78
N SER A 422 -2.05 15.51 31.19
CA SER A 422 -3.30 14.73 31.10
C SER A 422 -3.68 14.35 29.65
N GLY A 423 -3.20 15.12 28.67
CA GLY A 423 -3.35 14.84 27.25
C GLY A 423 -2.27 13.93 26.65
N MET A 424 -1.21 13.59 27.40
CA MET A 424 -0.12 12.72 26.93
C MET A 424 -0.49 11.23 27.00
N LEU A 425 0.16 10.41 26.17
CA LEU A 425 0.00 8.96 26.19
C LEU A 425 0.63 8.37 27.45
N ALA A 426 -0.10 7.54 28.20
CA ALA A 426 0.36 6.75 29.35
C ALA A 426 1.16 7.52 30.43
N ALA A 427 1.07 8.85 30.46
CA ALA A 427 1.90 9.68 31.33
C ALA A 427 1.36 9.77 32.74
N THR A 428 0.03 9.88 32.90
CA THR A 428 -0.60 10.01 34.22
C THR A 428 -2.01 9.44 34.28
N LEU A 429 -2.38 8.90 35.45
CA LEU A 429 -3.74 8.57 35.86
C LEU A 429 -4.44 9.74 36.59
N ASN A 430 -3.69 10.77 36.98
CA ASN A 430 -4.16 11.93 37.72
C ASN A 430 -4.63 13.06 36.80
N SER A 431 -5.51 12.72 35.85
CA SER A 431 -6.03 13.68 34.86
C SER A 431 -6.75 14.85 35.52
N THR A 432 -6.44 16.08 35.06
CA THR A 432 -7.02 17.35 35.54
C THR A 432 -8.40 17.65 34.96
N ALA A 433 -8.89 16.84 34.02
CA ALA A 433 -10.23 16.98 33.45
C ALA A 433 -11.33 16.71 34.48
N VAL A 434 -12.48 17.35 34.30
CA VAL A 434 -13.67 17.10 35.11
C VAL A 434 -14.12 15.65 34.90
N ALA A 435 -14.40 14.96 36.00
CA ALA A 435 -14.86 13.58 35.95
C ALA A 435 -16.35 13.51 35.63
N THR A 436 -16.66 12.87 34.52
CA THR A 436 -18.01 12.48 34.12
C THR A 436 -18.24 11.02 34.47
N VAL A 437 -19.49 10.64 34.76
CA VAL A 437 -19.86 9.23 34.96
C VAL A 437 -20.87 8.86 33.89
N ALA A 438 -20.61 7.79 33.17
CA ALA A 438 -21.43 7.35 32.05
C ALA A 438 -21.44 5.82 31.94
N PRO A 439 -22.47 5.24 31.31
CA PRO A 439 -22.46 3.84 30.92
C PRO A 439 -21.34 3.55 29.91
N LEU A 440 -20.69 2.39 30.03
CA LEU A 440 -19.53 2.02 29.21
C LEU A 440 -19.85 2.02 27.72
N SER A 441 -21.02 1.51 27.31
CA SER A 441 -21.40 1.45 25.89
C SER A 441 -21.46 2.85 25.26
N SER A 442 -21.95 3.82 26.02
CA SER A 442 -22.03 5.21 25.61
C SER A 442 -20.64 5.82 25.42
N VAL A 443 -19.69 5.49 26.30
CA VAL A 443 -18.29 5.92 26.17
C VAL A 443 -17.64 5.28 24.94
N VAL A 444 -17.82 3.97 24.73
CA VAL A 444 -17.25 3.25 23.59
C VAL A 444 -17.73 3.84 22.26
N SER A 445 -18.99 4.28 22.18
CA SER A 445 -19.57 4.91 20.99
C SER A 445 -18.90 6.22 20.54
N ILE A 446 -18.17 6.91 21.42
CA ILE A 446 -17.51 8.17 21.09
C ILE A 446 -16.00 8.03 20.88
N LEU A 447 -15.48 6.80 20.94
CA LEU A 447 -14.05 6.52 20.77
C LEU A 447 -13.64 6.50 19.28
N PRO A 448 -12.34 6.75 18.97
CA PRO A 448 -11.77 6.69 17.62
C PRO A 448 -11.58 5.24 17.11
N ILE A 449 -12.63 4.42 17.14
CA ILE A 449 -12.57 2.96 16.87
C ILE A 449 -12.80 2.59 15.39
N THR A 450 -13.19 3.54 14.56
CA THR A 450 -13.56 3.31 13.14
C THR A 450 -12.48 3.72 12.14
N ARG A 451 -11.27 4.00 12.63
CA ARG A 451 -10.16 4.43 11.78
C ARG A 451 -9.72 3.28 10.88
N PRO A 452 -9.44 3.48 9.59
CA PRO A 452 -9.14 2.39 8.66
C PRO A 452 -7.69 1.90 8.81
N ALA A 453 -7.42 0.60 8.60
CA ALA A 453 -6.09 -0.02 8.77
C ALA A 453 -5.50 -0.62 7.49
N SER A 454 -4.30 -0.16 7.11
CA SER A 454 -3.55 -0.77 6.01
C SER A 454 -2.93 -2.11 6.44
N PRO A 455 -3.09 -3.18 5.65
CA PRO A 455 -2.33 -4.42 5.83
C PRO A 455 -0.82 -4.22 5.61
N TRP A 456 -0.40 -3.18 4.89
CA TRP A 456 0.99 -2.92 4.56
C TRP A 456 1.57 -1.77 5.38
N VAL A 457 2.74 -2.01 5.98
CA VAL A 457 3.50 -1.01 6.74
C VAL A 457 4.37 -0.13 5.83
N LYS A 458 4.94 -0.73 4.76
CA LYS A 458 5.74 -0.03 3.74
C LYS A 458 5.28 -0.46 2.35
N GLY A 459 5.56 0.36 1.34
CA GLY A 459 5.26 0.01 -0.05
C GLY A 459 5.77 1.03 -1.06
N ALA A 460 6.02 0.55 -2.28
CA ALA A 460 6.46 1.40 -3.40
C ALA A 460 5.34 2.28 -4.00
N LEU A 461 4.08 2.07 -3.58
CA LEU A 461 2.95 2.95 -3.87
C LEU A 461 2.32 3.41 -2.56
N LEU A 462 1.91 4.68 -2.50
CA LEU A 462 1.21 5.24 -1.35
C LEU A 462 -0.18 5.70 -1.79
N PHE A 463 -1.20 4.97 -1.37
CA PHE A 463 -2.57 5.47 -1.39
C PHE A 463 -2.80 6.35 -0.16
N ARG A 464 -3.98 6.95 -0.10
CA ARG A 464 -4.50 7.55 1.13
C ARG A 464 -5.99 7.29 1.26
N THR A 465 -6.49 7.32 2.48
CA THR A 465 -7.93 7.34 2.71
C THR A 465 -8.51 8.70 2.29
N PRO A 466 -9.83 8.82 2.03
CA PRO A 466 -10.45 10.08 1.64
C PRO A 466 -10.19 11.23 2.62
N ASP A 467 -10.03 10.90 3.91
CA ASP A 467 -9.76 11.82 5.00
C ASP A 467 -8.26 12.02 5.32
N GLY A 468 -7.37 11.46 4.50
CA GLY A 468 -5.95 11.84 4.50
C GLY A 468 -5.02 10.96 5.34
N LYS A 469 -5.46 9.77 5.79
CA LYS A 469 -4.55 8.80 6.40
C LYS A 469 -3.69 8.13 5.32
N PRO A 470 -2.35 8.16 5.39
CA PRO A 470 -1.47 7.43 4.49
C PRO A 470 -1.81 5.92 4.49
N TRP A 471 -1.81 5.32 3.31
CA TRP A 471 -2.12 3.91 3.10
C TRP A 471 -1.08 3.27 2.18
N PRO A 472 0.02 2.74 2.75
CA PRO A 472 1.05 2.09 1.96
C PRO A 472 0.49 0.88 1.20
N PHE A 473 1.01 0.63 0.01
CA PHE A 473 0.69 -0.56 -0.78
C PHE A 473 1.93 -1.08 -1.51
N GLN A 474 2.15 -2.40 -1.42
CA GLN A 474 3.25 -3.07 -2.09
C GLN A 474 2.69 -4.14 -3.04
N PRO A 475 2.76 -3.93 -4.37
CA PRO A 475 2.44 -4.97 -5.35
C PRO A 475 3.35 -6.18 -5.14
N GLY A 476 2.79 -7.39 -5.23
CA GLY A 476 3.56 -8.63 -5.03
C GLY A 476 3.90 -8.95 -3.57
N SER A 477 3.27 -8.28 -2.61
CA SER A 477 3.55 -8.48 -1.18
C SER A 477 3.16 -9.87 -0.67
N THR A 478 3.90 -10.35 0.32
CA THR A 478 3.61 -11.58 1.06
C THR A 478 2.37 -11.50 1.96
N GLU A 479 1.77 -10.32 2.12
CA GLU A 479 0.49 -10.15 2.83
C GLU A 479 -0.67 -10.85 2.09
N GLN A 480 -0.54 -11.04 0.78
CA GLN A 480 -1.51 -11.76 -0.04
C GLN A 480 -1.04 -13.19 -0.34
N THR A 481 -1.97 -14.09 -0.63
CA THR A 481 -1.68 -15.49 -0.98
C THR A 481 -1.27 -15.63 -2.44
N THR A 482 -1.98 -14.96 -3.35
CA THR A 482 -1.69 -14.81 -4.79
C THR A 482 -1.77 -13.33 -5.18
N TRP A 483 -1.37 -12.98 -6.41
CA TRP A 483 -1.36 -11.60 -6.90
C TRP A 483 -2.16 -11.49 -8.19
N ILE A 484 -3.47 -11.42 -8.04
CA ILE A 484 -4.41 -11.36 -9.14
C ILE A 484 -5.24 -10.10 -8.94
N ASP A 485 -5.03 -9.14 -9.85
CA ASP A 485 -5.65 -7.83 -9.83
C ASP A 485 -6.80 -7.80 -10.85
N LEU A 486 -8.02 -7.51 -10.39
CA LEU A 486 -9.14 -7.16 -11.25
C LEU A 486 -9.41 -5.66 -11.13
N VAL A 487 -9.31 -4.95 -12.24
CA VAL A 487 -9.58 -3.51 -12.30
C VAL A 487 -10.69 -3.26 -13.30
N TYR A 488 -11.77 -2.61 -12.88
CA TYR A 488 -12.82 -2.25 -13.84
C TYR A 488 -13.46 -0.90 -13.55
N ALA A 489 -13.83 -0.24 -14.66
CA ALA A 489 -14.57 1.00 -14.72
C ALA A 489 -14.81 1.42 -16.17
N ARG A 490 -15.80 2.29 -16.38
CA ARG A 490 -16.05 2.95 -17.67
C ARG A 490 -14.81 3.74 -18.16
N PRO A 491 -14.70 4.03 -19.47
CA PRO A 491 -13.62 4.87 -20.01
C PRO A 491 -13.50 6.22 -19.29
N GLY A 492 -12.26 6.67 -19.07
CA GLY A 492 -11.96 7.94 -18.38
C GLY A 492 -11.90 7.88 -16.84
N SER A 493 -12.22 6.75 -16.21
CA SER A 493 -12.22 6.62 -14.74
C SER A 493 -10.85 6.37 -14.10
N GLY A 494 -9.76 6.38 -14.88
CA GLY A 494 -8.39 6.29 -14.35
C GLY A 494 -7.77 4.88 -14.28
N LYS A 495 -8.35 3.87 -14.96
CA LYS A 495 -7.83 2.48 -14.98
C LYS A 495 -6.35 2.40 -15.38
N SER A 496 -5.99 2.99 -16.51
CA SER A 496 -4.61 2.95 -17.03
C SER A 496 -3.66 3.74 -16.13
N VAL A 497 -4.13 4.82 -15.50
CA VAL A 497 -3.34 5.59 -14.52
C VAL A 497 -3.00 4.74 -13.29
N LEU A 498 -3.99 4.02 -12.74
CA LEU A 498 -3.77 3.09 -11.63
C LEU A 498 -2.82 1.95 -12.03
N SER A 499 -3.02 1.33 -13.20
CA SER A 499 -2.16 0.25 -13.69
C SER A 499 -0.72 0.72 -13.89
N ASN A 500 -0.50 1.89 -14.48
CA ASN A 500 0.84 2.47 -14.65
C ASN A 500 1.50 2.78 -13.30
N ALA A 501 0.75 3.28 -12.31
CA ALA A 501 1.25 3.51 -10.96
C ALA A 501 1.66 2.20 -10.26
N VAL A 502 0.86 1.13 -10.41
CA VAL A 502 1.18 -0.20 -9.85
C VAL A 502 2.39 -0.83 -10.56
N ASN A 503 2.50 -0.71 -11.88
CA ASN A 503 3.64 -1.21 -12.65
C ASN A 503 4.94 -0.46 -12.28
N LEU A 504 4.88 0.87 -12.14
CA LEU A 504 6.02 1.65 -11.65
C LEU A 504 6.41 1.23 -10.22
N ALA A 505 5.43 1.04 -9.34
CA ALA A 505 5.69 0.56 -7.98
C ALA A 505 6.33 -0.83 -7.98
N LEU A 506 5.97 -1.72 -8.90
CA LEU A 506 6.63 -3.01 -9.06
C LEU A 506 8.11 -2.85 -9.47
N CYS A 507 8.41 -1.94 -10.41
CA CYS A 507 9.79 -1.58 -10.79
C CYS A 507 10.61 -0.97 -9.66
N LEU A 508 9.94 -0.45 -8.63
CA LEU A 508 10.53 0.18 -7.45
C LEU A 508 10.41 -0.68 -6.19
N SER A 509 10.05 -1.95 -6.31
CA SER A 509 9.91 -2.84 -5.15
C SER A 509 11.21 -2.92 -4.35
N GLY A 510 11.10 -2.88 -3.03
CA GLY A 510 12.27 -2.96 -2.15
C GLY A 510 13.09 -4.22 -2.39
N GLY A 511 14.41 -4.09 -2.59
CA GLY A 511 15.32 -5.22 -2.65
C GLY A 511 15.61 -5.78 -4.05
N LEU A 512 15.03 -5.24 -5.12
CA LEU A 512 15.33 -5.67 -6.49
C LEU A 512 16.83 -5.49 -6.84
N LEU A 513 17.38 -6.45 -7.58
CA LEU A 513 18.74 -6.37 -8.16
C LEU A 513 18.73 -5.96 -9.64
N ARG A 514 17.58 -6.14 -10.29
CA ARG A 514 17.33 -5.88 -11.70
C ARG A 514 15.86 -5.52 -11.89
N LEU A 515 15.52 -4.87 -13.00
CA LEU A 515 14.14 -4.54 -13.32
C LEU A 515 13.27 -5.80 -13.35
N PRO A 516 12.03 -5.76 -12.85
CA PRO A 516 11.11 -6.89 -12.96
C PRO A 516 10.76 -7.15 -14.43
N ARG A 517 10.25 -8.36 -14.72
CA ARG A 517 9.73 -8.68 -16.05
C ARG A 517 8.25 -8.33 -16.12
N ILE A 518 7.89 -7.27 -16.82
CA ILE A 518 6.52 -6.80 -16.96
C ILE A 518 6.12 -6.90 -18.43
N ALA A 519 5.12 -7.72 -18.71
CA ALA A 519 4.46 -7.86 -20.00
C ALA A 519 3.14 -7.07 -19.98
N ILE A 520 3.03 -6.02 -20.79
CA ILE A 520 1.81 -5.24 -20.92
C ILE A 520 1.25 -5.50 -22.32
N ILE A 521 0.11 -6.18 -22.38
CA ILE A 521 -0.69 -6.36 -23.60
C ILE A 521 -1.68 -5.21 -23.61
N ASP A 522 -1.36 -4.20 -24.41
CA ASP A 522 -2.04 -2.91 -24.42
C ASP A 522 -2.96 -2.79 -25.65
N ILE A 523 -3.98 -1.97 -25.55
CA ILE A 523 -4.87 -1.62 -26.65
C ILE A 523 -4.90 -0.10 -26.72
N GLY A 524 -4.07 0.43 -27.61
CA GLY A 524 -3.76 1.85 -27.69
C GLY A 524 -2.52 2.18 -26.86
N PRO A 525 -2.11 3.46 -26.83
CA PRO A 525 -0.84 3.86 -26.23
C PRO A 525 -0.92 4.06 -24.69
N SER A 526 -1.74 3.30 -23.95
CA SER A 526 -2.10 3.58 -22.55
C SER A 526 -0.92 3.51 -21.57
N SER A 527 0.06 2.65 -21.86
CA SER A 527 1.28 2.43 -21.07
C SER A 527 2.52 3.11 -21.64
N SER A 528 2.41 3.78 -22.80
CA SER A 528 3.53 4.45 -23.46
C SER A 528 4.23 5.50 -22.59
N GLY A 529 3.47 6.21 -21.75
CA GLY A 529 4.00 7.17 -20.78
C GLY A 529 4.90 6.54 -19.73
N LEU A 530 4.49 5.40 -19.16
CA LEU A 530 5.30 4.62 -18.21
C LEU A 530 6.61 4.14 -18.86
N ILE A 531 6.51 3.59 -20.07
CA ILE A 531 7.68 3.11 -20.82
C ILE A 531 8.65 4.26 -21.09
N SER A 532 8.15 5.41 -21.54
CA SER A 532 8.96 6.61 -21.76
C SER A 532 9.63 7.09 -20.47
N LEU A 533 8.91 7.13 -19.35
CA LEU A 533 9.46 7.50 -18.04
C LEU A 533 10.63 6.59 -17.64
N LEU A 534 10.44 5.27 -17.68
CA LEU A 534 11.48 4.31 -17.31
C LEU A 534 12.67 4.37 -18.26
N LYS A 535 12.43 4.48 -19.57
CA LYS A 535 13.49 4.58 -20.58
C LYS A 535 14.33 5.83 -20.40
N GLU A 536 13.72 6.97 -20.09
CA GLU A 536 14.45 8.21 -19.84
C GLU A 536 15.14 8.26 -18.46
N ALA A 537 14.60 7.54 -17.47
CA ALA A 537 15.23 7.40 -16.15
C ALA A 537 16.45 6.47 -16.17
N LEU A 538 16.51 5.53 -17.11
CA LEU A 538 17.65 4.60 -17.27
C LEU A 538 18.84 5.26 -17.98
N PRO A 539 20.08 4.85 -17.63
CA PRO A 539 21.26 5.26 -18.38
C PRO A 539 21.20 4.69 -19.81
N ALA A 540 21.85 5.39 -20.75
CA ALA A 540 21.81 5.06 -22.19
C ALA A 540 22.08 3.58 -22.48
N SER A 541 23.05 2.97 -21.78
CA SER A 541 23.42 1.56 -21.92
C SER A 541 22.32 0.58 -21.51
N LYS A 542 21.38 0.98 -20.64
CA LYS A 542 20.30 0.12 -20.12
C LYS A 542 18.92 0.44 -20.71
N ARG A 543 18.80 1.44 -21.59
CA ARG A 543 17.51 1.86 -22.18
C ARG A 543 16.83 0.76 -22.99
N HIS A 544 17.58 -0.22 -23.50
CA HIS A 544 17.05 -1.38 -24.21
C HIS A 544 16.23 -2.32 -23.29
N LEU A 545 16.38 -2.22 -21.96
CA LEU A 545 15.62 -3.03 -21.00
C LEU A 545 14.14 -2.64 -20.92
N VAL A 546 13.72 -1.57 -21.58
CA VAL A 546 12.34 -1.08 -21.57
C VAL A 546 11.92 -0.75 -22.99
N ALA A 547 10.79 -1.32 -23.43
CA ALA A 547 10.36 -1.24 -24.82
C ALA A 547 8.85 -1.01 -24.96
N TYR A 548 8.49 -0.17 -25.93
CA TYR A 548 7.11 0.00 -26.40
C TYR A 548 7.11 -0.28 -27.89
N HIS A 549 6.27 -1.23 -28.31
CA HIS A 549 6.12 -1.61 -29.71
C HIS A 549 4.63 -1.63 -30.05
N ARG A 550 4.29 -1.11 -31.22
CA ARG A 550 2.95 -1.26 -31.78
C ARG A 550 2.99 -2.34 -32.85
N LEU A 551 2.25 -3.43 -32.61
CA LEU A 551 2.24 -4.57 -33.50
C LEU A 551 1.43 -4.24 -34.75
N ARG A 552 1.96 -4.59 -35.92
CA ARG A 552 1.30 -4.39 -37.22
C ARG A 552 1.27 -5.70 -37.99
N MET A 553 0.29 -5.83 -38.89
CA MET A 553 0.20 -7.01 -39.77
C MET A 553 1.14 -6.87 -40.98
N THR A 554 2.43 -6.65 -40.72
CA THR A 554 3.46 -6.47 -41.75
C THR A 554 4.64 -7.42 -41.52
N PRO A 555 5.44 -7.75 -42.55
CA PRO A 555 6.55 -8.69 -42.43
C PRO A 555 7.63 -8.30 -41.40
N GLU A 556 7.82 -7.00 -41.15
CA GLU A 556 8.82 -6.53 -40.18
C GLU A 556 8.46 -6.91 -38.74
N TYR A 557 7.17 -7.15 -38.49
CA TYR A 557 6.66 -7.62 -37.21
C TYR A 557 6.47 -9.14 -37.16
N SER A 558 6.96 -9.88 -38.16
CA SER A 558 6.80 -11.34 -38.18
C SER A 558 7.40 -11.99 -36.94
N ILE A 559 6.60 -12.85 -36.31
CA ILE A 559 6.91 -13.66 -35.13
C ILE A 559 6.60 -15.10 -35.50
N ASN A 560 7.63 -15.94 -35.52
CA ASN A 560 7.47 -17.37 -35.69
C ASN A 560 7.10 -18.03 -34.35
N PRO A 561 5.87 -18.52 -34.14
CA PRO A 561 5.50 -19.16 -32.88
C PRO A 561 6.27 -20.45 -32.61
N PHE A 562 6.87 -21.06 -33.65
CA PHE A 562 7.66 -22.29 -33.58
C PHE A 562 9.11 -22.08 -33.14
N ASP A 563 9.51 -20.84 -32.83
CA ASP A 563 10.85 -20.60 -32.28
C ASP A 563 11.00 -21.21 -30.88
N THR A 564 12.02 -22.05 -30.72
CA THR A 564 12.40 -22.71 -29.47
C THR A 564 13.43 -21.90 -28.67
N GLN A 565 13.75 -22.36 -27.45
CA GLN A 565 14.88 -21.83 -26.69
C GLN A 565 16.21 -22.10 -27.42
N LEU A 566 17.22 -21.24 -27.22
CA LEU A 566 18.53 -21.37 -27.90
C LEU A 566 19.12 -22.79 -27.74
N GLY A 567 19.54 -23.41 -28.84
CA GLY A 567 20.08 -24.76 -28.90
C GLY A 567 19.04 -25.89 -28.86
N CYS A 568 17.78 -25.62 -28.51
CA CYS A 568 16.73 -26.63 -28.42
C CYS A 568 16.19 -27.01 -29.80
N ARG A 569 16.42 -28.26 -30.22
CA ARG A 569 15.83 -28.80 -31.47
C ARG A 569 14.33 -29.05 -31.36
N TYR A 570 13.83 -29.24 -30.14
CA TYR A 570 12.44 -29.52 -29.83
C TYR A 570 11.90 -28.48 -28.85
N PRO A 571 10.60 -28.16 -28.91
CA PRO A 571 9.96 -27.29 -27.94
C PRO A 571 9.94 -27.95 -26.56
N THR A 572 9.94 -27.13 -25.51
CA THR A 572 9.60 -27.59 -24.17
C THR A 572 8.15 -28.08 -24.12
N ALA A 573 7.77 -28.82 -23.07
CA ALA A 573 6.40 -29.29 -22.90
C ALA A 573 5.37 -28.13 -22.88
N LEU A 574 5.74 -26.98 -22.29
CA LEU A 574 4.89 -25.79 -22.25
C LEU A 574 4.75 -25.12 -23.62
N GLU A 575 5.86 -24.99 -24.36
CA GLU A 575 5.83 -24.45 -25.73
C GLU A 575 5.03 -25.35 -26.67
N ARG A 576 5.19 -26.67 -26.55
CA ARG A 576 4.38 -27.65 -27.28
C ARG A 576 2.89 -27.47 -26.97
N ALA A 577 2.52 -27.40 -25.69
CA ALA A 577 1.12 -27.22 -25.30
C ALA A 577 0.54 -25.90 -25.85
N PHE A 578 1.31 -24.81 -25.81
CA PHE A 578 0.94 -23.55 -26.45
C PHE A 578 0.73 -23.72 -27.96
N LEU A 579 1.67 -24.35 -28.68
CA LEU A 579 1.58 -24.55 -30.12
C LEU A 579 0.35 -25.36 -30.52
N VAL A 580 0.02 -26.43 -29.78
CA VAL A 580 -1.19 -27.22 -30.01
C VAL A 580 -2.44 -26.36 -29.84
N ASN A 581 -2.53 -25.58 -28.76
CA ASN A 581 -3.66 -24.68 -28.53
C ASN A 581 -3.76 -23.58 -29.61
N PHE A 582 -2.62 -23.02 -30.00
CA PHE A 582 -2.53 -21.96 -31.00
C PHE A 582 -2.93 -22.45 -32.40
N ILE A 583 -2.42 -23.61 -32.82
CA ILE A 583 -2.80 -24.26 -34.09
C ILE A 583 -4.26 -24.67 -34.06
N THR A 584 -4.76 -25.16 -32.93
CA THR A 584 -6.19 -25.48 -32.76
C THR A 584 -7.05 -24.24 -32.98
N LEU A 585 -6.68 -23.08 -32.42
CA LEU A 585 -7.34 -21.79 -32.68
C LEU A 585 -7.28 -21.38 -34.17
N LEU A 586 -6.14 -21.60 -34.82
CA LEU A 586 -5.95 -21.39 -36.26
C LEU A 586 -6.67 -22.43 -37.14
N THR A 587 -7.24 -23.47 -36.56
CA THR A 587 -8.04 -24.51 -37.24
C THR A 587 -9.46 -24.64 -36.68
N THR A 588 -9.91 -23.67 -35.87
CA THR A 588 -11.32 -23.50 -35.52
C THR A 588 -12.05 -22.73 -36.62
N PRO A 589 -13.19 -23.22 -37.14
CA PRO A 589 -13.97 -22.52 -38.15
C PRO A 589 -14.46 -21.15 -37.67
N LEU A 590 -14.59 -20.18 -38.58
CA LEU A 590 -15.13 -18.86 -38.24
C LEU A 590 -16.54 -18.97 -37.66
N GLY A 591 -16.79 -18.29 -36.54
CA GLY A 591 -18.07 -18.30 -35.82
C GLY A 591 -18.35 -19.57 -35.02
N ALA A 592 -17.47 -20.59 -35.08
CA ALA A 592 -17.62 -21.80 -34.27
C ALA A 592 -16.94 -21.63 -32.90
N GLU A 593 -17.61 -22.08 -31.83
CA GLU A 593 -17.04 -22.06 -30.47
C GLU A 593 -15.97 -23.14 -30.25
N LYS A 594 -16.02 -24.22 -31.03
CA LYS A 594 -15.13 -25.39 -30.88
C LYS A 594 -14.56 -25.83 -32.23
N PRO A 595 -13.33 -26.37 -32.25
CA PRO A 595 -12.76 -26.99 -33.43
C PRO A 595 -13.51 -28.28 -33.80
N TYR A 596 -13.22 -28.84 -34.98
CA TYR A 596 -13.72 -30.17 -35.33
C TYR A 596 -13.16 -31.25 -34.39
N ASP A 597 -13.93 -32.33 -34.22
CA ASP A 597 -13.50 -33.47 -33.42
C ASP A 597 -12.21 -34.09 -33.97
N GLY A 598 -11.29 -34.46 -33.08
CA GLY A 598 -9.94 -34.94 -33.42
C GLY A 598 -8.96 -33.88 -33.95
N MET A 599 -9.38 -32.63 -34.19
CA MET A 599 -8.49 -31.57 -34.68
C MET A 599 -7.36 -31.21 -33.68
N PRO A 600 -7.60 -31.13 -32.35
CA PRO A 600 -6.51 -30.88 -31.39
C PRO A 600 -5.46 -31.99 -31.36
N ASP A 601 -5.89 -33.26 -31.47
CA ASP A 601 -4.99 -34.41 -31.50
C ASP A 601 -4.13 -34.41 -32.77
N LEU A 602 -4.76 -34.11 -33.91
CA LEU A 602 -4.05 -33.93 -35.19
C LEU A 602 -3.02 -32.79 -35.09
N ALA A 603 -3.39 -31.65 -34.51
CA ALA A 603 -2.47 -30.54 -34.28
C ALA A 603 -1.28 -30.97 -33.40
N GLY A 604 -1.51 -31.78 -32.36
CA GLY A 604 -0.46 -32.39 -31.54
C GLY A 604 0.54 -33.21 -32.33
N MET A 605 0.06 -34.14 -33.17
CA MET A 605 0.92 -34.98 -33.99
C MET A 605 1.68 -34.18 -35.05
N VAL A 606 1.03 -33.18 -35.65
CA VAL A 606 1.66 -32.25 -36.60
C VAL A 606 2.81 -31.51 -35.94
N VAL A 607 2.62 -30.96 -34.73
CA VAL A 607 3.70 -30.27 -33.99
C VAL A 607 4.88 -31.21 -33.75
N ASP A 608 4.63 -32.43 -33.29
CA ASP A 608 5.71 -33.38 -32.99
C ASP A 608 6.49 -33.79 -34.24
N GLU A 609 5.81 -34.06 -35.36
CA GLU A 609 6.46 -34.45 -36.61
C GLU A 609 7.20 -33.27 -37.27
N LEU A 610 6.75 -32.03 -37.10
CA LEU A 610 7.47 -30.83 -37.60
C LEU A 610 8.88 -30.76 -37.03
N TYR A 611 9.01 -30.72 -35.70
CA TYR A 611 10.33 -30.60 -35.07
C TYR A 611 11.20 -31.81 -35.30
N LYS A 612 10.62 -33.02 -35.30
CA LYS A 612 11.35 -34.24 -35.64
C LYS A 612 11.91 -34.18 -37.06
N SER A 613 11.13 -33.74 -38.04
CA SER A 613 11.56 -33.67 -39.44
C SER A 613 12.74 -32.72 -39.68
N LEU A 614 12.87 -31.68 -38.85
CA LEU A 614 13.90 -30.64 -38.94
C LEU A 614 15.04 -30.79 -37.91
N ALA A 615 15.03 -31.88 -37.13
CA ALA A 615 16.12 -32.18 -36.19
C ALA A 615 17.37 -32.71 -36.92
N ASP A 616 18.53 -32.66 -36.24
CA ASP A 616 19.85 -32.96 -36.82
C ASP A 616 19.93 -34.33 -37.52
N GLU A 617 19.20 -35.34 -37.02
CA GLU A 617 19.23 -36.72 -37.52
C GLU A 617 18.33 -36.97 -38.75
N PHE A 618 17.53 -35.99 -39.17
CA PHE A 618 16.53 -36.13 -40.23
C PHE A 618 16.85 -35.24 -41.43
N ASN A 619 16.07 -34.17 -41.63
CA ASN A 619 16.24 -33.25 -42.75
C ASN A 619 16.37 -31.81 -42.23
N PRO A 620 17.45 -31.49 -41.50
CA PRO A 620 17.68 -30.15 -40.97
C PRO A 620 17.73 -29.11 -42.09
N ALA A 621 17.33 -27.88 -41.79
CA ALA A 621 17.28 -26.81 -42.78
C ALA A 621 18.68 -26.50 -43.35
N PRO A 622 18.88 -26.57 -44.67
CA PRO A 622 20.18 -26.32 -45.29
C PRO A 622 20.55 -24.84 -45.15
N TYR A 623 21.80 -24.58 -44.77
CA TYR A 623 22.36 -23.24 -44.76
C TYR A 623 22.69 -22.81 -46.19
N SER A 624 22.31 -21.59 -46.56
CA SER A 624 22.59 -21.00 -47.85
C SER A 624 23.18 -19.60 -47.68
N PRO A 625 24.42 -19.34 -48.14
CA PRO A 625 25.02 -18.01 -48.10
C PRO A 625 24.16 -16.96 -48.81
N GLY A 626 24.17 -15.73 -48.30
CA GLY A 626 23.39 -14.59 -48.80
C GLY A 626 21.95 -14.53 -48.27
N VAL A 627 21.52 -15.49 -47.45
CA VAL A 627 20.23 -15.42 -46.75
C VAL A 627 20.31 -14.46 -45.57
N GLU A 628 21.41 -14.48 -44.81
CA GLU A 628 21.72 -13.45 -43.82
C GLU A 628 23.19 -13.00 -43.89
N GLU A 629 23.42 -11.89 -44.60
CA GLU A 629 24.76 -11.36 -44.86
C GLU A 629 25.50 -11.00 -43.57
N PHE A 630 24.78 -10.56 -42.52
CA PHE A 630 25.38 -10.26 -41.22
C PHE A 630 25.98 -11.51 -40.55
N ILE A 631 25.28 -12.64 -40.62
CA ILE A 631 25.76 -13.91 -40.07
C ILE A 631 26.92 -14.45 -40.91
N ASP A 632 26.83 -14.32 -42.24
CA ASP A 632 27.88 -14.77 -43.16
C ASP A 632 29.23 -14.12 -42.85
N GLY A 633 29.25 -12.80 -42.58
CA GLY A 633 30.47 -12.09 -42.21
C GLY A 633 31.12 -12.63 -40.93
N ILE A 634 30.31 -12.93 -39.91
CA ILE A 634 30.81 -13.47 -38.63
C ILE A 634 31.31 -14.91 -38.80
N LEU A 635 30.63 -15.70 -39.64
CA LEU A 635 31.09 -17.06 -39.97
C LEU A 635 32.46 -17.05 -40.65
N GLU A 636 32.74 -16.06 -41.50
CA GLU A 636 34.08 -15.88 -42.08
C GLU A 636 35.11 -15.49 -41.01
N GLU A 637 34.77 -14.62 -40.07
CA GLU A 637 35.66 -14.21 -38.97
C GLU A 637 36.02 -15.37 -38.02
N ILE A 638 35.07 -16.24 -37.68
CA ILE A 638 35.32 -17.40 -36.82
C ILE A 638 35.95 -18.58 -37.56
N GLY A 639 36.18 -18.46 -38.88
CA GLY A 639 36.76 -19.50 -39.72
C GLY A 639 35.86 -20.72 -39.90
N PHE A 640 34.54 -20.53 -39.97
CA PHE A 640 33.59 -21.62 -40.18
C PHE A 640 33.80 -22.30 -41.53
N VAL A 641 34.02 -23.61 -41.51
CA VAL A 641 34.22 -24.41 -42.73
C VAL A 641 32.87 -24.88 -43.24
N ARG A 642 32.38 -24.23 -44.30
CA ARG A 642 31.12 -24.59 -44.98
C ARG A 642 31.33 -25.63 -46.08
N ASP A 643 30.38 -26.55 -46.22
CA ASP A 643 30.27 -27.49 -47.34
C ASP A 643 28.84 -27.47 -47.94
N SER A 644 28.57 -28.31 -48.95
CA SER A 644 27.27 -28.35 -49.62
C SER A 644 26.13 -28.92 -48.78
N LYS A 645 26.42 -29.46 -47.59
CA LYS A 645 25.47 -30.05 -46.66
C LYS A 645 25.34 -29.25 -45.37
N SER A 646 26.08 -28.14 -45.24
CA SER A 646 26.03 -27.32 -44.03
C SER A 646 24.61 -26.91 -43.68
N THR A 647 24.28 -26.93 -42.40
CA THR A 647 22.91 -26.65 -41.90
C THR A 647 22.86 -25.41 -41.02
N TRP A 648 21.68 -24.82 -40.87
CA TRP A 648 21.48 -23.72 -39.93
C TRP A 648 21.74 -24.10 -38.47
N TRP A 649 21.59 -25.39 -38.11
CA TRP A 649 21.96 -25.90 -36.80
C TRP A 649 23.47 -25.89 -36.55
N GLU A 650 24.27 -26.31 -37.53
CA GLU A 650 25.75 -26.25 -37.43
C GLU A 650 26.26 -24.81 -37.33
N VAL A 651 25.63 -23.89 -38.08
CA VAL A 651 25.90 -22.44 -37.99
C VAL A 651 25.61 -21.93 -36.58
N THR A 652 24.43 -22.25 -36.04
CA THR A 652 23.98 -21.86 -34.70
C THR A 652 24.97 -22.35 -33.62
N ASP A 653 25.31 -23.63 -33.67
CA ASP A 653 26.21 -24.25 -32.69
C ASP A 653 27.64 -23.70 -32.78
N SER A 654 28.11 -23.38 -33.99
CA SER A 654 29.44 -22.80 -34.21
C SER A 654 29.54 -21.37 -33.67
N LEU A 655 28.52 -20.53 -33.95
CA LEU A 655 28.44 -19.16 -33.42
C LEU A 655 28.40 -19.16 -31.90
N TYR A 656 27.57 -20.02 -31.30
CA TYR A 656 27.49 -20.13 -29.85
C TYR A 656 28.81 -20.59 -29.23
N SER A 657 29.46 -21.61 -29.81
CA SER A 657 30.76 -22.10 -29.34
C SER A 657 31.88 -21.06 -29.45
N ALA A 658 31.76 -20.12 -30.39
CA ALA A 658 32.66 -18.99 -30.54
C ALA A 658 32.32 -17.79 -29.62
N GLY A 659 31.25 -17.87 -28.81
CA GLY A 659 30.84 -16.84 -27.87
C GLY A 659 29.83 -15.81 -28.40
N PHE A 660 29.34 -15.98 -29.64
CA PHE A 660 28.37 -15.09 -30.29
C PHE A 660 26.93 -15.55 -30.00
N VAL A 661 26.50 -15.38 -28.74
CA VAL A 661 25.20 -15.89 -28.25
C VAL A 661 24.02 -15.24 -28.97
N HIS A 662 24.08 -13.93 -29.21
CA HIS A 662 23.00 -13.19 -29.86
C HIS A 662 22.84 -13.65 -31.31
N GLU A 663 23.95 -13.78 -32.02
CA GLU A 663 24.01 -14.17 -33.42
C GLU A 663 23.62 -15.63 -33.60
N ALA A 664 23.97 -16.51 -32.65
CA ALA A 664 23.46 -17.87 -32.60
C ALA A 664 21.92 -17.89 -32.50
N MET A 665 21.30 -17.03 -31.68
CA MET A 665 19.85 -16.92 -31.61
C MET A 665 19.23 -16.44 -32.92
N LEU A 666 19.89 -15.50 -33.64
CA LEU A 666 19.44 -15.04 -34.95
C LEU A 666 19.51 -16.16 -35.99
N ALA A 667 20.64 -16.89 -36.05
CA ALA A 667 20.83 -18.02 -36.95
C ALA A 667 19.81 -19.15 -36.70
N GLN A 668 19.50 -19.45 -35.43
CA GLN A 668 18.56 -20.51 -35.07
C GLN A 668 17.17 -20.31 -35.71
N ARG A 669 16.73 -19.07 -35.91
CA ARG A 669 15.40 -18.77 -36.50
C ARG A 669 15.20 -19.40 -37.89
N TYR A 670 16.28 -19.63 -38.62
CA TYR A 670 16.26 -20.27 -39.95
C TYR A 670 16.29 -21.80 -39.88
N ALA A 671 16.60 -22.37 -38.71
CA ALA A 671 16.50 -23.81 -38.45
C ALA A 671 15.09 -24.24 -37.97
N MET A 672 14.22 -23.28 -37.63
CA MET A 672 12.90 -23.53 -37.06
C MET A 672 11.83 -23.83 -38.13
N PRO A 673 10.83 -24.68 -37.81
CA PRO A 673 9.67 -24.85 -38.68
C PRO A 673 8.91 -23.53 -38.87
N LEU A 674 8.21 -23.40 -39.99
CA LEU A 674 7.26 -22.31 -40.26
C LEU A 674 5.82 -22.84 -40.29
N LEU A 675 4.84 -21.95 -40.10
CA LEU A 675 3.42 -22.31 -40.18
C LEU A 675 3.04 -22.96 -41.52
N ALA A 676 3.71 -22.57 -42.61
CA ALA A 676 3.49 -23.15 -43.93
C ALA A 676 3.87 -24.65 -43.99
N ASP A 677 4.88 -25.06 -43.24
CA ASP A 677 5.33 -26.46 -43.17
C ASP A 677 4.28 -27.36 -42.52
N ALA A 678 3.47 -26.80 -41.60
CA ALA A 678 2.37 -27.54 -40.98
C ALA A 678 1.32 -28.02 -42.03
N ALA A 679 1.12 -27.27 -43.11
CA ALA A 679 0.17 -27.64 -44.16
C ALA A 679 0.62 -28.81 -45.03
N SER A 680 1.94 -29.08 -45.11
CA SER A 680 2.53 -30.19 -45.85
C SER A 680 2.79 -31.40 -44.96
N ILE A 681 3.28 -31.19 -43.73
CA ILE A 681 3.63 -32.27 -42.80
C ILE A 681 2.42 -33.11 -42.38
N CYS A 682 1.20 -32.56 -42.39
CA CYS A 682 -0.01 -33.30 -42.02
C CYS A 682 -0.36 -34.44 -43.00
N ARG A 683 0.37 -34.53 -44.12
CA ARG A 683 0.26 -35.59 -45.15
C ARG A 683 1.42 -36.59 -45.10
N THR A 684 2.23 -36.58 -44.05
CA THR A 684 3.22 -37.64 -43.86
C THR A 684 2.51 -38.97 -43.58
N PRO A 685 3.07 -40.12 -44.00
CA PRO A 685 2.43 -41.42 -43.79
C PRO A 685 2.07 -41.70 -42.31
N SER A 686 2.90 -41.22 -41.37
CA SER A 686 2.66 -41.39 -39.92
C SER A 686 1.37 -40.72 -39.43
N ILE A 687 0.91 -39.67 -40.10
CA ILE A 687 -0.32 -38.94 -39.76
C ILE A 687 -1.47 -39.38 -40.67
N GLU A 688 -1.20 -39.56 -41.97
CA GLU A 688 -2.19 -39.90 -42.98
C GLU A 688 -2.88 -41.23 -42.66
N ASP A 689 -2.11 -42.27 -42.31
CA ASP A 689 -2.65 -43.60 -41.96
C ASP A 689 -3.66 -43.57 -40.81
N LEU A 690 -3.57 -42.59 -39.89
CA LEU A 690 -4.42 -42.47 -38.71
C LEU A 690 -5.66 -41.60 -38.94
N TYR A 691 -5.54 -40.51 -39.70
CA TYR A 691 -6.58 -39.47 -39.79
C TYR A 691 -7.24 -39.36 -41.17
N GLU A 692 -6.75 -40.01 -42.22
CA GLU A 692 -7.31 -39.89 -43.58
C GLU A 692 -8.79 -40.31 -43.64
N ARG A 693 -9.19 -41.32 -42.85
CA ARG A 693 -10.56 -41.84 -42.79
C ARG A 693 -11.50 -41.01 -41.91
N ILE A 694 -10.98 -40.08 -41.11
CA ILE A 694 -11.79 -39.21 -40.26
C ILE A 694 -12.31 -38.06 -41.12
N THR A 695 -13.65 -37.91 -41.17
CA THR A 695 -14.31 -36.92 -42.01
C THR A 695 -14.76 -35.72 -41.19
N ALA A 696 -14.43 -34.51 -41.62
CA ALA A 696 -14.90 -33.27 -41.01
C ALA A 696 -16.39 -33.03 -41.32
N PRO A 697 -17.10 -32.19 -40.56
CA PRO A 697 -18.52 -31.87 -40.82
C PRO A 697 -18.80 -31.29 -42.22
N THR A 698 -17.77 -30.77 -42.91
CA THR A 698 -17.83 -30.25 -44.28
C THR A 698 -17.84 -31.36 -45.35
N GLY A 699 -17.60 -32.63 -44.99
CA GLY A 699 -17.53 -33.77 -45.90
C GLY A 699 -16.14 -34.04 -46.50
N GLU A 700 -15.14 -33.19 -46.23
CA GLU A 700 -13.73 -33.45 -46.57
C GLU A 700 -13.03 -34.25 -45.45
N SER A 701 -11.88 -34.89 -45.74
CA SER A 701 -11.07 -35.54 -44.69
C SER A 701 -10.52 -34.50 -43.69
N LEU A 702 -10.30 -34.91 -42.45
CA LEU A 702 -9.80 -34.01 -41.40
C LEU A 702 -8.44 -33.38 -41.78
N ILE A 703 -7.58 -34.15 -42.45
CA ILE A 703 -6.28 -33.69 -42.98
C ILE A 703 -6.48 -32.60 -44.05
N ASN A 704 -7.44 -32.77 -44.95
CA ASN A 704 -7.74 -31.77 -45.97
C ASN A 704 -8.30 -30.49 -45.35
N ALA A 705 -9.20 -30.62 -44.36
CA ALA A 705 -9.70 -29.48 -43.59
C ALA A 705 -8.57 -28.73 -42.88
N PHE A 706 -7.68 -29.44 -42.17
CA PHE A 706 -6.51 -28.88 -41.50
C PHE A 706 -5.60 -28.13 -42.48
N SER A 707 -5.16 -28.79 -43.55
CA SER A 707 -4.27 -28.23 -44.58
C SER A 707 -4.87 -26.97 -45.23
N ARG A 708 -6.18 -26.98 -45.52
CA ARG A 708 -6.92 -25.82 -46.06
C ARG A 708 -6.95 -24.65 -45.07
N MET A 709 -7.21 -24.92 -43.79
CA MET A 709 -7.33 -23.88 -42.76
C MET A 709 -5.98 -23.25 -42.40
N ILE A 710 -4.91 -24.06 -42.30
CA ILE A 710 -3.54 -23.55 -42.12
C ILE A 710 -3.10 -22.73 -43.34
N SER A 711 -3.36 -23.21 -44.56
CA SER A 711 -3.05 -22.43 -45.77
C SER A 711 -3.80 -21.10 -45.83
N ALA A 712 -5.03 -21.05 -45.31
CA ALA A 712 -5.76 -19.80 -45.16
C ALA A 712 -5.12 -18.89 -44.10
N ALA A 713 -4.72 -19.43 -42.95
CA ALA A 713 -4.05 -18.69 -41.89
C ALA A 713 -2.70 -18.09 -42.37
N VAL A 714 -1.89 -18.83 -43.12
CA VAL A 714 -0.62 -18.34 -43.70
C VAL A 714 -0.85 -17.12 -44.60
N ARG A 715 -1.98 -17.09 -45.33
CA ARG A 715 -2.34 -15.96 -46.19
C ARG A 715 -2.94 -14.79 -45.40
N GLU A 716 -3.73 -15.07 -44.37
CA GLU A 716 -4.46 -14.06 -43.58
C GLU A 716 -3.59 -13.38 -42.52
N TYR A 717 -2.59 -14.10 -41.98
CA TYR A 717 -1.69 -13.64 -40.92
C TYR A 717 -0.24 -13.58 -41.41
N PRO A 718 0.16 -12.58 -42.24
CA PRO A 718 1.55 -12.38 -42.67
C PRO A 718 2.57 -12.39 -41.51
N ILE A 719 2.13 -11.96 -40.32
CA ILE A 719 2.93 -11.94 -39.11
C ILE A 719 3.37 -13.33 -38.63
N LEU A 720 2.66 -14.41 -39.00
CA LEU A 720 2.97 -15.79 -38.60
C LEU A 720 3.68 -16.61 -39.68
N SER A 721 3.90 -16.02 -40.87
CA SER A 721 4.22 -16.77 -42.09
C SER A 721 5.71 -16.74 -42.47
N ARG A 722 6.56 -16.16 -41.63
CA ARG A 722 7.99 -15.96 -41.90
C ARG A 722 8.83 -16.22 -40.64
N VAL A 723 10.14 -16.33 -40.84
CA VAL A 723 11.12 -16.32 -39.74
C VAL A 723 10.94 -15.07 -38.88
N SER A 724 11.19 -15.19 -37.58
CA SER A 724 11.04 -14.08 -36.64
C SER A 724 11.92 -12.90 -37.02
N SER A 725 11.27 -11.78 -37.34
CA SER A 725 11.92 -10.49 -37.60
C SER A 725 11.75 -9.54 -36.40
N PHE A 726 10.70 -9.75 -35.60
CA PHE A 726 10.45 -9.02 -34.37
C PHE A 726 10.77 -9.87 -33.14
N ASP A 727 11.56 -9.31 -32.23
CA ASP A 727 11.91 -9.91 -30.94
C ASP A 727 12.03 -8.81 -29.89
N ILE A 728 11.68 -9.14 -28.65
CA ILE A 728 11.80 -8.24 -27.49
C ILE A 728 13.20 -8.27 -26.88
N GLY A 729 14.04 -9.25 -27.25
CA GLY A 729 15.42 -9.38 -26.79
C GLY A 729 15.52 -9.39 -25.25
N ASP A 730 16.42 -8.59 -24.71
CA ASP A 730 16.65 -8.46 -23.26
C ASP A 730 15.69 -7.50 -22.56
N ALA A 731 14.68 -6.98 -23.26
CA ALA A 731 13.72 -6.07 -22.66
C ALA A 731 12.98 -6.74 -21.49
N ARG A 732 12.94 -6.05 -20.35
CA ARG A 732 12.35 -6.52 -19.10
C ARG A 732 10.96 -5.92 -18.89
N VAL A 733 10.77 -4.63 -19.19
CA VAL A 733 9.46 -3.98 -19.11
C VAL A 733 9.00 -3.66 -20.52
N VAL A 734 8.03 -4.42 -21.02
CA VAL A 734 7.61 -4.36 -22.42
C VAL A 734 6.12 -4.08 -22.50
N SER A 735 5.77 -3.09 -23.31
CA SER A 735 4.40 -2.84 -23.74
C SER A 735 4.25 -3.16 -25.22
N LEU A 736 3.31 -4.04 -25.53
CA LEU A 736 2.94 -4.43 -26.88
C LEU A 736 1.51 -3.94 -27.16
N ASP A 737 1.42 -2.87 -27.93
CA ASP A 737 0.16 -2.25 -28.36
C ASP A 737 -0.43 -3.03 -29.54
N LEU A 738 -1.61 -3.61 -29.34
CA LEU A 738 -2.33 -4.42 -30.31
C LEU A 738 -3.44 -3.65 -31.06
N ASP A 739 -3.58 -2.34 -30.89
CA ASP A 739 -4.74 -1.59 -31.43
C ASP A 739 -4.95 -1.77 -32.95
N GLU A 740 -3.86 -1.79 -33.73
CA GLU A 740 -3.94 -1.95 -35.19
C GLU A 740 -4.32 -3.39 -35.62
N VAL A 741 -4.12 -4.39 -34.74
CA VAL A 741 -4.27 -5.82 -35.06
C VAL A 741 -5.38 -6.53 -34.27
N ALA A 742 -5.88 -5.95 -33.19
CA ALA A 742 -6.92 -6.52 -32.32
C ALA A 742 -8.23 -5.73 -32.48
N LYS A 743 -8.79 -5.71 -33.70
CA LYS A 743 -10.02 -4.97 -34.02
C LYS A 743 -11.27 -5.75 -33.61
N SER A 744 -12.35 -5.02 -33.32
CA SER A 744 -13.69 -5.57 -33.11
C SER A 744 -14.54 -5.37 -34.36
N GLY A 745 -15.47 -6.30 -34.66
CA GLY A 745 -16.41 -6.08 -35.77
C GLY A 745 -16.79 -7.30 -36.61
N GLY A 746 -16.84 -8.50 -36.04
CA GLY A 746 -17.29 -9.73 -36.69
C GLY A 746 -16.41 -10.93 -36.36
N ASP A 747 -16.85 -12.14 -36.71
CA ASP A 747 -16.19 -13.40 -36.30
C ASP A 747 -14.72 -13.50 -36.74
N ALA A 748 -14.37 -12.95 -37.90
CA ALA A 748 -12.98 -12.89 -38.37
C ALA A 748 -12.11 -11.96 -37.53
N ALA A 749 -12.64 -10.78 -37.16
CA ALA A 749 -11.94 -9.82 -36.31
C ALA A 749 -11.77 -10.35 -34.87
N ASP A 750 -12.80 -11.04 -34.36
CA ASP A 750 -12.77 -11.68 -33.05
C ASP A 750 -11.71 -12.80 -33.00
N ARG A 751 -11.62 -13.61 -34.07
CA ARG A 751 -10.57 -14.63 -34.23
C ARG A 751 -9.18 -14.02 -34.34
N GLN A 752 -9.00 -13.00 -35.18
CA GLN A 752 -7.72 -12.31 -35.31
C GLN A 752 -7.29 -11.75 -33.94
N THR A 753 -8.20 -11.11 -33.21
CA THR A 753 -7.95 -10.62 -31.85
C THR A 753 -7.47 -11.75 -30.93
N ALA A 754 -8.15 -12.90 -30.92
CA ALA A 754 -7.74 -14.05 -30.13
C ALA A 754 -6.30 -14.52 -30.47
N VAL A 755 -5.99 -14.64 -31.77
CA VAL A 755 -4.66 -15.03 -32.26
C VAL A 755 -3.60 -14.02 -31.80
N MET A 756 -3.88 -12.71 -31.92
CA MET A 756 -2.93 -11.66 -31.52
C MET A 756 -2.71 -11.62 -30.01
N TYR A 757 -3.75 -11.79 -29.18
CA TYR A 757 -3.60 -11.87 -27.72
C TYR A 757 -2.76 -13.08 -27.31
N MET A 758 -3.01 -14.25 -27.91
CA MET A 758 -2.23 -15.47 -27.65
C MET A 758 -0.77 -15.31 -28.05
N LEU A 759 -0.51 -14.75 -29.24
CA LEU A 759 0.84 -14.47 -29.74
C LEU A 759 1.58 -13.46 -28.85
N ALA A 760 0.92 -12.36 -28.49
CA ALA A 760 1.47 -11.32 -27.61
C ALA A 760 1.85 -11.90 -26.25
N ARG A 761 0.94 -12.63 -25.61
CA ARG A 761 1.20 -13.32 -24.33
C ARG A 761 2.38 -14.28 -24.46
N TYR A 762 2.44 -15.04 -25.55
CA TYR A 762 3.52 -16.01 -25.77
C TYR A 762 4.87 -15.30 -25.89
N VAL A 763 5.02 -14.34 -26.78
CA VAL A 763 6.30 -13.62 -26.97
C VAL A 763 6.76 -12.95 -25.69
N LEU A 764 5.84 -12.29 -24.96
CA LEU A 764 6.18 -11.52 -23.77
C LEU A 764 6.46 -12.38 -22.54
N ALA A 765 5.84 -13.56 -22.41
CA ALA A 765 5.85 -14.34 -21.17
C ALA A 765 6.26 -15.82 -21.32
N ARG A 766 6.62 -16.31 -22.51
CA ARG A 766 7.05 -17.72 -22.72
C ARG A 766 8.17 -18.14 -21.78
N HIS A 767 9.08 -17.22 -21.44
CA HIS A 767 10.23 -17.50 -20.59
C HIS A 767 9.90 -17.53 -19.10
N TYR A 768 8.73 -17.03 -18.66
CA TYR A 768 8.44 -16.83 -17.23
C TYR A 768 8.35 -18.14 -16.42
N TYR A 769 8.07 -19.24 -17.12
CA TYR A 769 7.74 -20.55 -16.55
C TYR A 769 8.83 -21.61 -16.84
N LEU A 770 10.00 -21.20 -17.35
CA LEU A 770 11.09 -22.12 -17.65
C LEU A 770 11.70 -22.70 -16.37
N THR A 771 12.02 -23.99 -16.43
CA THR A 771 12.74 -24.74 -15.39
C THR A 771 13.91 -25.50 -15.98
N GLU A 772 14.88 -25.89 -15.15
CA GLU A 772 15.95 -26.79 -15.58
C GLU A 772 15.39 -28.11 -16.12
N GLU A 773 14.38 -28.68 -15.44
CA GLU A 773 13.69 -29.91 -15.86
C GLU A 773 12.93 -29.75 -17.19
N SER A 774 12.46 -28.55 -17.52
CA SER A 774 11.78 -28.30 -18.81
C SER A 774 12.75 -28.35 -20.00
N LEU A 775 14.06 -28.30 -19.74
CA LEU A 775 15.13 -28.24 -20.73
C LEU A 775 15.95 -29.56 -20.80
N ASN A 776 15.33 -30.71 -20.51
CA ASN A 776 16.05 -32.00 -20.39
C ASN A 776 16.76 -32.51 -21.67
N ASN A 777 16.41 -31.99 -22.86
CA ASN A 777 16.95 -32.43 -24.15
C ASN A 777 17.84 -31.39 -24.85
N ILE A 778 18.45 -30.47 -24.07
CA ILE A 778 19.36 -29.47 -24.64
C ILE A 778 20.77 -30.06 -24.86
N PRO A 779 21.46 -29.71 -25.96
CA PRO A 779 22.86 -30.09 -26.14
C PRO A 779 23.74 -29.56 -25.01
N GLU A 780 24.79 -30.31 -24.66
CA GLU A 780 25.62 -30.06 -23.46
C GLU A 780 26.16 -28.64 -23.39
N GLN A 781 26.60 -28.08 -24.52
CA GLN A 781 27.20 -26.74 -24.59
C GLN A 781 26.25 -25.61 -24.12
N TYR A 782 24.92 -25.80 -24.21
CA TYR A 782 23.93 -24.79 -23.82
C TYR A 782 23.47 -24.90 -22.36
N LYS A 783 23.85 -25.96 -21.64
CA LYS A 783 23.31 -26.25 -20.30
C LYS A 783 23.59 -25.15 -19.28
N GLU A 784 24.85 -24.71 -19.17
CA GLU A 784 25.21 -23.69 -18.19
C GLU A 784 24.57 -22.33 -18.51
N TYR A 785 24.49 -21.95 -19.79
CA TYR A 785 23.77 -20.73 -20.21
C TYR A 785 22.31 -20.73 -19.77
N HIS A 786 21.58 -21.83 -20.04
CA HIS A 786 20.18 -21.91 -19.64
C HIS A 786 19.99 -22.04 -18.14
N LYS A 787 20.91 -22.70 -17.43
CA LYS A 787 20.87 -22.81 -15.97
C LYS A 787 20.95 -21.45 -15.29
N GLU A 788 21.90 -20.61 -15.71
CA GLU A 788 22.01 -19.23 -15.21
C GLU A 788 20.73 -18.44 -15.51
N ARG A 789 20.27 -18.50 -16.76
CA ARG A 789 19.04 -17.81 -17.20
C ARG A 789 17.79 -18.25 -16.44
N VAL A 790 17.61 -19.55 -16.20
CA VAL A 790 16.49 -20.10 -15.42
C VAL A 790 16.57 -19.64 -13.96
N GLN A 791 17.76 -19.62 -13.38
CA GLN A 791 17.96 -19.10 -12.03
C GLN A 791 17.53 -17.62 -11.94
N GLU A 792 17.98 -16.80 -12.89
CA GLU A 792 17.57 -15.38 -12.94
C GLU A 792 16.06 -15.21 -13.05
N ILE A 793 15.44 -15.96 -13.96
CA ILE A 793 13.99 -15.93 -14.16
C ILE A 793 13.30 -16.31 -12.85
N ARG A 794 13.71 -17.36 -12.16
CA ARG A 794 13.07 -17.81 -10.91
C ARG A 794 13.12 -16.75 -9.79
N GLU A 795 14.20 -15.99 -9.72
CA GLU A 795 14.39 -14.94 -8.71
C GLU A 795 13.51 -13.71 -8.99
N ASP A 796 13.39 -13.32 -10.27
CA ASP A 796 12.73 -12.10 -10.73
C ASP A 796 11.23 -12.04 -10.40
N HIS A 797 10.75 -10.86 -10.02
CA HIS A 797 9.31 -10.57 -10.01
C HIS A 797 8.80 -10.41 -11.44
N LYS A 798 7.60 -10.95 -11.70
CA LYS A 798 7.01 -10.96 -13.04
C LYS A 798 5.57 -10.47 -12.98
N ARG A 799 5.10 -9.80 -14.03
CA ARG A 799 3.71 -9.32 -14.14
C ARG A 799 3.23 -9.38 -15.57
N ILE A 800 2.01 -9.87 -15.78
CA ILE A 800 1.31 -9.83 -17.06
C ILE A 800 0.06 -8.97 -16.90
N VAL A 801 -0.05 -7.94 -17.73
CA VAL A 801 -1.16 -6.98 -17.72
C VAL A 801 -1.92 -7.14 -19.03
N TYR A 802 -3.22 -7.37 -18.93
CA TYR A 802 -4.15 -7.42 -20.06
C TYR A 802 -5.04 -6.19 -19.99
N ASP A 803 -4.80 -5.19 -20.86
CA ASP A 803 -5.70 -4.06 -21.00
C ASP A 803 -6.87 -4.37 -21.95
N GLU A 804 -7.98 -3.66 -21.75
CA GLU A 804 -9.25 -3.84 -22.47
C GLU A 804 -9.68 -5.32 -22.57
N PHE A 805 -9.58 -6.05 -21.46
CA PHE A 805 -9.74 -7.51 -21.39
C PHE A 805 -11.09 -8.04 -21.92
N HIS A 806 -12.16 -7.26 -21.89
CA HIS A 806 -13.46 -7.59 -22.51
C HIS A 806 -13.37 -7.94 -24.00
N ARG A 807 -12.34 -7.49 -24.73
CA ARG A 807 -12.10 -7.90 -26.13
C ARG A 807 -11.92 -9.41 -26.29
N THR A 808 -11.57 -10.11 -25.20
CA THR A 808 -11.38 -11.57 -25.16
C THR A 808 -12.67 -12.36 -24.88
N SER A 809 -13.81 -11.71 -24.64
CA SER A 809 -15.06 -12.34 -24.19
C SER A 809 -15.56 -13.48 -25.09
N LYS A 810 -15.26 -13.43 -26.40
CA LYS A 810 -15.61 -14.47 -27.37
C LYS A 810 -14.52 -15.51 -27.62
N SER A 811 -13.39 -15.44 -26.91
CA SER A 811 -12.25 -16.33 -27.11
C SER A 811 -12.02 -17.23 -25.90
N ALA A 812 -12.57 -18.44 -25.95
CA ALA A 812 -12.34 -19.44 -24.90
C ALA A 812 -10.84 -19.73 -24.70
N ALA A 813 -10.07 -19.88 -25.80
CA ALA A 813 -8.64 -20.18 -25.75
C ALA A 813 -7.81 -19.14 -24.97
N VAL A 814 -8.06 -17.83 -25.21
CA VAL A 814 -7.36 -16.77 -24.47
C VAL A 814 -7.73 -16.81 -22.99
N ARG A 815 -9.02 -16.98 -22.67
CA ARG A 815 -9.51 -16.98 -21.28
C ARG A 815 -9.01 -18.19 -20.49
N GLU A 816 -9.00 -19.37 -21.09
CA GLU A 816 -8.43 -20.58 -20.51
C GLU A 816 -6.93 -20.42 -20.22
N GLN A 817 -6.17 -19.83 -21.14
CA GLN A 817 -4.75 -19.53 -20.89
C GLN A 817 -4.56 -18.57 -19.71
N VAL A 818 -5.37 -17.51 -19.62
CA VAL A 818 -5.32 -16.57 -18.48
C VAL A 818 -5.64 -17.27 -17.16
N ILE A 819 -6.62 -18.19 -17.14
CA ILE A 819 -6.94 -18.98 -15.95
C ILE A 819 -5.77 -19.87 -15.54
N ILE A 820 -5.05 -20.48 -16.47
CA ILE A 820 -3.83 -21.25 -16.20
C ILE A 820 -2.77 -20.33 -15.56
N ASP A 821 -2.55 -19.15 -16.15
CA ASP A 821 -1.59 -18.17 -15.64
C ASP A 821 -1.94 -17.73 -14.21
N MET A 822 -3.23 -17.57 -13.89
CA MET A 822 -3.73 -17.23 -12.56
C MET A 822 -3.52 -18.38 -11.55
N ARG A 823 -3.76 -19.63 -11.95
CA ARG A 823 -3.59 -20.82 -11.08
C ARG A 823 -2.13 -21.10 -10.77
N GLU A 824 -1.26 -20.95 -11.75
CA GLU A 824 0.14 -21.38 -11.65
C GLU A 824 1.11 -20.23 -11.34
N GLY A 825 0.73 -18.99 -11.65
CA GLY A 825 1.59 -17.82 -11.60
C GLY A 825 2.29 -17.60 -10.26
N ARG A 826 1.61 -17.87 -9.14
CA ARG A 826 2.19 -17.75 -7.79
C ARG A 826 3.49 -18.54 -7.63
N LYS A 827 3.54 -19.78 -8.15
CA LYS A 827 4.73 -20.66 -8.05
C LYS A 827 5.96 -20.04 -8.71
N TRP A 828 5.72 -19.17 -9.70
CA TRP A 828 6.72 -18.52 -10.56
C TRP A 828 6.90 -17.03 -10.27
N LYS A 829 6.32 -16.51 -9.18
CA LYS A 829 6.28 -15.07 -8.86
C LYS A 829 5.67 -14.20 -9.97
N VAL A 830 4.68 -14.74 -10.69
CA VAL A 830 3.92 -14.04 -11.73
C VAL A 830 2.66 -13.45 -11.14
N GLN A 831 2.50 -12.13 -11.30
CA GLN A 831 1.28 -11.39 -11.02
C GLN A 831 0.44 -11.26 -12.29
N ILE A 832 -0.87 -11.35 -12.16
CA ILE A 832 -1.80 -11.20 -13.29
C ILE A 832 -2.69 -9.99 -13.03
N ALA A 833 -2.83 -9.10 -14.01
CA ALA A 833 -3.71 -7.95 -13.93
C ALA A 833 -4.65 -7.91 -15.14
N LEU A 834 -5.96 -7.93 -14.86
CA LEU A 834 -7.01 -7.86 -15.87
C LEU A 834 -7.74 -6.52 -15.74
N LEU A 835 -7.62 -5.67 -16.75
CA LEU A 835 -8.29 -4.38 -16.81
C LEU A 835 -9.46 -4.45 -17.78
N SER A 836 -10.66 -4.10 -17.32
CA SER A 836 -11.85 -4.10 -18.18
C SER A 836 -12.84 -2.97 -17.89
N GLN A 837 -13.97 -2.95 -18.58
CA GLN A 837 -14.98 -1.90 -18.46
C GLN A 837 -16.08 -2.26 -17.46
N SER A 838 -16.38 -3.55 -17.32
CA SER A 838 -17.43 -4.10 -16.47
C SER A 838 -16.93 -5.29 -15.66
N VAL A 839 -17.61 -5.58 -14.54
CA VAL A 839 -17.39 -6.81 -13.76
C VAL A 839 -17.80 -8.07 -14.54
N GLU A 840 -18.75 -7.94 -15.46
CA GLU A 840 -19.26 -9.05 -16.28
C GLU A 840 -18.25 -9.53 -17.33
N ASP A 841 -17.17 -8.78 -17.53
CA ASP A 841 -16.11 -9.15 -18.48
C ASP A 841 -15.18 -10.24 -17.92
N PHE A 842 -15.29 -10.55 -16.62
CA PHE A 842 -14.48 -11.54 -15.92
C PHE A 842 -15.27 -12.84 -15.69
N ASP A 843 -14.63 -13.99 -15.89
CA ASP A 843 -15.26 -15.29 -15.60
C ASP A 843 -15.39 -15.50 -14.09
N ALA A 844 -16.34 -16.34 -13.67
CA ALA A 844 -16.52 -16.70 -12.27
C ALA A 844 -15.23 -17.22 -11.62
N ILE A 845 -14.47 -18.06 -12.34
CA ILE A 845 -13.17 -18.56 -11.86
C ILE A 845 -12.15 -17.42 -11.68
N MET A 846 -12.18 -16.40 -12.54
CA MET A 846 -11.27 -15.25 -12.43
C MET A 846 -11.59 -14.41 -11.19
N ILE A 847 -12.89 -14.21 -10.92
CA ILE A 847 -13.39 -13.53 -9.72
C ILE A 847 -12.98 -14.29 -8.46
N ASP A 848 -13.16 -15.62 -8.44
CA ASP A 848 -12.85 -16.46 -7.27
C ASP A 848 -11.35 -16.45 -6.90
N PHE A 849 -10.46 -16.29 -7.89
CA PHE A 849 -9.02 -16.24 -7.65
C PHE A 849 -8.48 -14.82 -7.40
N ALA A 850 -9.28 -13.78 -7.60
CA ALA A 850 -8.85 -12.41 -7.43
C ALA A 850 -8.47 -12.11 -5.97
N THR A 851 -7.31 -11.49 -5.78
CA THR A 851 -6.84 -11.06 -4.45
C THR A 851 -6.80 -9.55 -4.28
N ALA A 852 -6.91 -8.79 -5.37
CA ALA A 852 -7.14 -7.36 -5.32
C ALA A 852 -8.21 -6.97 -6.36
N ILE A 853 -9.25 -6.30 -5.91
CA ILE A 853 -10.34 -5.80 -6.74
C ILE A 853 -10.37 -4.28 -6.62
N TYR A 854 -10.30 -3.59 -7.76
CA TYR A 854 -10.31 -2.13 -7.84
C TYR A 854 -11.54 -1.67 -8.61
N ILE A 855 -12.49 -1.06 -7.90
CA ILE A 855 -13.75 -0.57 -8.44
C ILE A 855 -13.65 0.95 -8.57
N MET A 856 -13.28 1.41 -9.77
CA MET A 856 -12.95 2.84 -10.00
C MET A 856 -14.14 3.68 -10.48
N ASP A 857 -15.27 3.04 -10.78
CA ASP A 857 -16.51 3.70 -11.13
C ASP A 857 -17.69 2.90 -10.57
N ALA A 858 -18.67 3.61 -10.01
CA ALA A 858 -19.85 2.99 -9.44
C ALA A 858 -20.80 2.41 -10.49
N GLY A 859 -20.82 2.98 -11.69
CA GLY A 859 -21.82 2.68 -12.71
C GLY A 859 -23.26 3.03 -12.27
N PRO A 860 -24.27 2.58 -13.03
CA PRO A 860 -25.68 2.73 -12.65
C PRO A 860 -26.03 1.85 -11.43
N SER A 861 -27.14 2.15 -10.75
CA SER A 861 -27.57 1.41 -9.54
C SER A 861 -27.62 -0.11 -9.71
N GLN A 862 -28.03 -0.60 -10.89
CA GLN A 862 -28.05 -2.04 -11.18
C GLN A 862 -26.64 -2.68 -11.21
N ALA A 863 -25.63 -1.95 -11.68
CA ALA A 863 -24.25 -2.41 -11.68
C ALA A 863 -23.67 -2.49 -10.25
N ILE A 864 -24.06 -1.55 -9.38
CA ILE A 864 -23.70 -1.56 -7.96
C ILE A 864 -24.25 -2.81 -7.27
N GLU A 865 -25.54 -3.12 -7.46
CA GLU A 865 -26.14 -4.31 -6.83
C GLU A 865 -25.49 -5.61 -7.32
N LYS A 866 -25.21 -5.72 -8.63
CA LYS A 866 -24.50 -6.87 -9.19
C LYS A 866 -23.09 -7.01 -8.60
N THR A 867 -22.31 -5.92 -8.63
CA THR A 867 -20.97 -5.86 -8.05
C THR A 867 -20.97 -6.31 -6.58
N ALA A 868 -21.94 -5.81 -5.81
CA ALA A 868 -22.04 -6.13 -4.41
C ALA A 868 -22.42 -7.59 -4.14
N ALA A 869 -23.29 -8.17 -4.97
CA ALA A 869 -23.62 -9.58 -4.90
C ALA A 869 -22.42 -10.48 -5.24
N ILE A 870 -21.62 -10.10 -6.23
CA ILE A 870 -20.45 -10.86 -6.68
C ILE A 870 -19.34 -10.86 -5.61
N PHE A 871 -19.00 -9.69 -5.08
CA PHE A 871 -17.85 -9.55 -4.17
C PHE A 871 -18.21 -9.55 -2.68
N GLY A 872 -19.49 -9.73 -2.35
CA GLY A 872 -19.97 -9.74 -0.96
C GLY A 872 -19.86 -8.38 -0.28
N LEU A 873 -20.10 -7.28 -0.99
CA LEU A 873 -20.00 -5.93 -0.45
C LEU A 873 -21.17 -5.62 0.50
N THR A 874 -20.86 -5.03 1.65
CA THR A 874 -21.89 -4.56 2.61
C THR A 874 -22.69 -3.39 2.03
N ASP A 875 -23.87 -3.11 2.58
CA ASP A 875 -24.67 -1.94 2.17
C ASP A 875 -23.94 -0.61 2.40
N THR A 876 -23.05 -0.58 3.40
CA THR A 876 -22.11 0.53 3.63
C THR A 876 -21.16 0.69 2.44
N ALA A 877 -20.54 -0.39 1.97
CA ALA A 877 -19.67 -0.37 0.80
C ALA A 877 -20.42 0.01 -0.48
N LYS A 878 -21.66 -0.45 -0.67
CA LYS A 878 -22.53 -0.01 -1.79
C LYS A 878 -22.80 1.49 -1.76
N THR A 879 -23.10 2.03 -0.58
CA THR A 879 -23.38 3.46 -0.39
C THR A 879 -22.12 4.29 -0.64
N ALA A 880 -20.98 3.83 -0.12
CA ALA A 880 -19.67 4.42 -0.35
C ALA A 880 -19.31 4.44 -1.84
N LEU A 881 -19.51 3.33 -2.54
CA LEU A 881 -19.32 3.21 -3.99
C LEU A 881 -20.16 4.26 -4.73
N ARG A 882 -21.45 4.40 -4.41
CA ARG A 882 -22.35 5.36 -5.06
C ARG A 882 -21.99 6.82 -4.81
N THR A 883 -21.52 7.15 -3.61
CA THR A 883 -21.45 8.56 -3.15
C THR A 883 -20.03 9.13 -3.10
N ARG A 884 -19.01 8.28 -3.07
CA ARG A 884 -17.61 8.72 -2.83
C ARG A 884 -16.63 8.30 -3.92
N VAL A 885 -16.91 7.26 -4.68
CA VAL A 885 -16.04 6.84 -5.79
C VAL A 885 -16.19 7.81 -6.96
N HIS A 886 -15.05 8.24 -7.51
CA HIS A 886 -15.00 9.14 -8.64
C HIS A 886 -13.67 8.99 -9.39
N GLY A 887 -13.69 9.27 -10.70
CA GLY A 887 -12.50 9.30 -11.54
C GLY A 887 -11.50 10.40 -11.17
N PRO A 888 -10.39 10.52 -11.93
CA PRO A 888 -9.32 11.47 -11.65
C PRO A 888 -9.80 12.93 -11.64
N ARG A 889 -9.40 13.67 -10.60
CA ARG A 889 -9.57 15.12 -10.47
C ARG A 889 -8.43 15.70 -9.62
N GLN A 890 -8.42 17.01 -9.40
CA GLN A 890 -7.47 17.64 -8.47
C GLN A 890 -7.54 16.95 -7.10
N GLY A 891 -6.37 16.53 -6.58
CA GLY A 891 -6.27 15.76 -5.35
C GLY A 891 -6.46 14.24 -5.48
N GLY A 892 -6.63 13.70 -6.69
CA GLY A 892 -6.63 12.25 -6.97
C GLY A 892 -7.98 11.65 -7.36
N GLY A 893 -7.97 10.37 -7.71
CA GLY A 893 -9.18 9.57 -7.98
C GLY A 893 -9.48 8.62 -6.82
N THR A 894 -10.73 8.61 -6.34
CA THR A 894 -11.16 7.77 -5.21
C THR A 894 -11.87 6.53 -5.75
N PHE A 895 -11.46 5.34 -5.29
CA PHE A 895 -12.01 4.06 -5.70
C PHE A 895 -12.27 3.17 -4.48
N LEU A 896 -13.12 2.17 -4.65
CA LEU A 896 -13.31 1.12 -3.66
C LEU A 896 -12.33 -0.01 -3.97
N ALA A 897 -11.54 -0.40 -2.97
CA ALA A 897 -10.59 -1.49 -3.07
C ALA A 897 -10.99 -2.62 -2.12
N GLN A 898 -10.87 -3.86 -2.59
CA GLN A 898 -10.99 -5.05 -1.77
C GLN A 898 -9.75 -5.92 -1.94
N TYR A 899 -9.07 -6.20 -0.84
CA TYR A 899 -7.87 -7.03 -0.80
C TYR A 899 -8.13 -8.29 0.01
N ALA A 900 -7.88 -9.45 -0.59
CA ALA A 900 -7.82 -10.71 0.15
C ALA A 900 -6.39 -10.90 0.68
N THR A 901 -6.22 -10.78 1.99
CA THR A 901 -4.94 -10.93 2.69
C THR A 901 -4.92 -12.18 3.56
N LYS A 902 -3.75 -12.56 4.07
CA LYS A 902 -3.62 -13.66 5.03
C LYS A 902 -4.37 -13.43 6.34
N SER A 903 -4.62 -12.16 6.69
CA SER A 903 -5.37 -11.76 7.88
C SER A 903 -6.87 -11.53 7.60
N GLY A 904 -7.35 -11.89 6.41
CA GLY A 904 -8.74 -11.72 5.98
C GLY A 904 -8.93 -10.68 4.89
N VAL A 905 -10.19 -10.37 4.60
CA VAL A 905 -10.58 -9.42 3.56
C VAL A 905 -10.53 -8.00 4.11
N ASN A 906 -9.88 -7.09 3.38
CA ASN A 906 -9.81 -5.67 3.70
C ASN A 906 -10.54 -4.87 2.61
N VAL A 907 -11.63 -4.17 2.97
CA VAL A 907 -12.45 -3.37 2.04
C VAL A 907 -12.41 -1.91 2.45
N GLN A 908 -11.86 -1.05 1.60
CA GLN A 908 -11.67 0.36 1.91
C GLN A 908 -11.84 1.28 0.71
N LEU A 909 -12.28 2.51 0.99
CA LEU A 909 -12.16 3.61 0.04
C LEU A 909 -10.72 4.12 0.08
N LEU A 910 -10.07 4.15 -1.08
CA LEU A 910 -8.71 4.63 -1.25
C LEU A 910 -8.67 5.67 -2.35
N THR A 911 -7.73 6.60 -2.23
CA THR A 911 -7.48 7.65 -3.23
C THR A 911 -6.09 7.49 -3.80
N LEU A 912 -5.99 7.34 -5.12
CA LEU A 912 -4.73 7.45 -5.84
C LEU A 912 -4.48 8.94 -6.10
N THR A 913 -3.47 9.49 -5.41
CA THR A 913 -3.07 10.89 -5.53
C THR A 913 -1.71 10.95 -6.21
N LEU A 914 -1.72 11.16 -7.52
CA LEU A 914 -0.48 11.35 -8.28
C LEU A 914 -0.13 12.82 -8.34
N GLY A 915 1.15 13.11 -8.19
CA GLY A 915 1.70 14.43 -8.34
C GLY A 915 1.80 14.89 -9.80
N PRO A 916 1.95 16.20 -10.08
CA PRO A 916 1.93 16.69 -11.45
C PRO A 916 3.04 16.12 -12.34
N VAL A 917 4.21 15.80 -11.79
CA VAL A 917 5.33 15.20 -12.55
C VAL A 917 4.93 13.83 -13.06
N GLU A 918 4.28 13.03 -12.22
CA GLU A 918 3.77 11.69 -12.60
C GLU A 918 2.61 11.77 -13.58
N LEU A 919 1.69 12.71 -13.39
CA LEU A 919 0.60 12.92 -14.35
C LEU A 919 1.15 13.28 -15.73
N TRP A 920 2.14 14.17 -15.81
CA TRP A 920 2.82 14.49 -17.06
C TRP A 920 3.60 13.30 -17.63
N ALA A 921 4.23 12.48 -16.78
CA ALA A 921 4.94 11.28 -17.23
C ALA A 921 3.97 10.24 -17.80
N PHE A 922 2.81 10.05 -17.19
CA PHE A 922 1.81 9.07 -17.59
C PHE A 922 0.82 9.58 -18.64
N SER A 923 0.78 10.88 -18.95
CA SER A 923 -0.13 11.38 -19.97
C SER A 923 0.16 10.75 -21.34
N THR A 924 -0.90 10.23 -21.95
CA THR A 924 -0.91 9.56 -23.26
C THR A 924 -1.77 10.29 -24.29
N THR A 925 -2.40 11.41 -23.89
CA THR A 925 -3.08 12.33 -24.81
C THR A 925 -2.10 12.83 -25.86
N ALA A 926 -2.51 12.85 -27.13
CA ALA A 926 -1.59 13.14 -28.24
C ALA A 926 -0.94 14.53 -28.12
N GLU A 927 -1.73 15.53 -27.75
CA GLU A 927 -1.30 16.91 -27.56
C GLU A 927 -0.29 17.02 -26.41
N ASP A 928 -0.60 16.43 -25.26
CA ASP A 928 0.26 16.43 -24.07
C ASP A 928 1.60 15.72 -24.36
N ALA A 929 1.53 14.54 -24.98
CA ALA A 929 2.71 13.78 -25.36
C ALA A 929 3.58 14.55 -26.37
N THR A 930 2.99 15.25 -27.33
CA THR A 930 3.71 16.05 -28.32
C THR A 930 4.47 17.21 -27.66
N VAL A 931 3.78 18.02 -26.84
CA VAL A 931 4.41 19.13 -26.10
C VAL A 931 5.54 18.62 -25.20
N ARG A 932 5.26 17.56 -24.42
CA ARG A 932 6.24 16.96 -23.51
C ARG A 932 7.46 16.45 -24.25
N ASN A 933 7.29 15.68 -25.32
CA ASN A 933 8.40 15.08 -26.06
C ASN A 933 9.26 16.15 -26.76
N HIS A 934 8.66 17.25 -27.25
CA HIS A 934 9.41 18.38 -27.76
C HIS A 934 10.26 19.05 -26.68
N LEU A 935 9.68 19.29 -25.50
CA LEU A 935 10.41 19.89 -24.37
C LEU A 935 11.51 18.95 -23.85
N TYR A 936 11.30 17.64 -23.87
CA TYR A 936 12.33 16.65 -23.48
C TYR A 936 13.61 16.80 -24.31
N ARG A 937 13.48 17.07 -25.62
CA ARG A 937 14.63 17.26 -26.53
C ARG A 937 15.40 18.55 -26.25
N HIS A 938 14.74 19.59 -25.74
CA HIS A 938 15.34 20.91 -25.53
C HIS A 938 15.88 21.10 -24.11
N LEU A 939 15.14 20.64 -23.10
CA LEU A 939 15.45 20.87 -21.68
C LEU A 939 15.98 19.63 -20.97
N GLY A 940 15.79 18.45 -21.56
CA GLY A 940 15.96 17.17 -20.89
C GLY A 940 14.66 16.71 -20.17
N PRO A 941 14.45 15.40 -19.98
CA PRO A 941 13.17 14.87 -19.48
C PRO A 941 12.75 15.35 -18.08
N ALA A 942 13.66 15.34 -17.11
CA ALA A 942 13.36 15.74 -15.73
C ALA A 942 12.98 17.23 -15.65
N GLU A 943 13.77 18.09 -16.28
CA GLU A 943 13.55 19.52 -16.26
C GLU A 943 12.28 19.92 -17.02
N ALA A 944 12.03 19.29 -18.17
CA ALA A 944 10.79 19.50 -18.92
C ALA A 944 9.54 19.13 -18.09
N ARG A 945 9.57 17.99 -17.37
CA ARG A 945 8.46 17.62 -16.47
C ARG A 945 8.30 18.62 -15.33
N ARG A 946 9.41 19.11 -14.73
CA ARG A 946 9.36 20.12 -13.67
C ARG A 946 8.67 21.41 -14.16
N VAL A 947 9.07 21.92 -15.32
CA VAL A 947 8.49 23.14 -15.92
C VAL A 947 7.01 22.93 -16.26
N LEU A 948 6.67 21.83 -16.94
CA LEU A 948 5.30 21.48 -17.28
C LEU A 948 4.42 21.32 -16.03
N SER A 949 4.95 20.69 -14.98
CA SER A 949 4.26 20.52 -13.70
C SER A 949 3.99 21.85 -13.01
N SER A 950 4.91 22.81 -13.15
CA SER A 950 4.74 24.13 -12.55
C SER A 950 3.73 25.00 -13.31
N LEU A 951 3.71 24.91 -14.64
CA LEU A 951 2.77 25.66 -15.50
C LEU A 951 1.38 25.03 -15.54
N PHE A 952 1.32 23.69 -15.57
CA PHE A 952 0.12 22.90 -15.76
C PHE A 952 0.04 21.79 -14.70
N PRO A 953 -0.29 22.14 -13.44
CA PRO A 953 -0.29 21.20 -12.32
C PRO A 953 -1.34 20.07 -12.45
N ASN A 954 -2.33 20.22 -13.33
CA ASN A 954 -3.30 19.16 -13.62
C ASN A 954 -2.76 18.06 -14.55
N GLY A 955 -1.52 18.19 -15.06
CA GLY A 955 -0.89 17.18 -15.90
C GLY A 955 -1.33 17.19 -17.38
N SER A 956 -1.90 18.28 -17.87
CA SER A 956 -2.35 18.40 -19.26
C SER A 956 -2.41 19.85 -19.75
N VAL A 957 -2.13 20.05 -21.04
CA VAL A 957 -2.29 21.34 -21.77
C VAL A 957 -3.62 21.43 -22.51
N ALA A 958 -4.43 20.37 -22.53
CA ALA A 958 -5.64 20.30 -23.36
C ALA A 958 -6.59 21.51 -23.18
N LYS A 959 -6.81 21.95 -21.94
CA LYS A 959 -7.67 23.11 -21.63
C LYS A 959 -7.11 24.43 -22.18
N GLU A 960 -5.79 24.60 -22.14
CA GLU A 960 -5.12 25.78 -22.68
C GLU A 960 -5.22 25.79 -24.21
N LEU A 961 -4.99 24.63 -24.85
CA LEU A 961 -5.14 24.48 -26.29
C LEU A 961 -6.58 24.71 -26.74
N GLU A 962 -7.57 24.17 -26.02
CA GLU A 962 -8.99 24.40 -26.30
C GLU A 962 -9.35 25.90 -26.21
N THR A 963 -8.84 26.59 -25.18
CA THR A 963 -9.05 28.03 -25.01
C THR A 963 -8.45 28.81 -26.19
N ARG A 964 -7.24 28.47 -26.63
CA ARG A 964 -6.59 29.10 -27.79
C ARG A 964 -7.33 28.81 -29.09
N LEU A 965 -7.77 27.58 -29.30
CA LEU A 965 -8.55 27.16 -30.47
C LEU A 965 -9.89 27.88 -30.54
N ASN A 966 -10.58 28.07 -29.40
CA ASN A 966 -11.84 28.81 -29.36
C ASN A 966 -11.64 30.29 -29.69
N ASN A 967 -10.62 30.93 -29.11
CA ASN A 967 -10.27 32.33 -29.44
C ASN A 967 -9.90 32.49 -30.93
N MET A 968 -9.31 31.47 -31.55
CA MET A 968 -8.96 31.48 -32.96
C MET A 968 -10.16 31.23 -33.87
N LYS A 969 -11.07 30.32 -33.49
CA LYS A 969 -12.38 30.12 -34.17
C LYS A 969 -13.16 31.43 -34.25
N GLU A 970 -13.18 32.20 -33.17
CA GLU A 970 -13.83 33.51 -33.13
C GLU A 970 -13.21 34.53 -34.10
N ARG A 971 -11.91 34.38 -34.44
CA ARG A 971 -11.19 35.30 -35.34
C ARG A 971 -11.21 34.88 -36.81
N VAL A 972 -11.13 33.58 -37.10
CA VAL A 972 -10.85 33.05 -38.47
C VAL A 972 -11.97 32.12 -38.99
N GLY A 973 -12.93 31.72 -38.15
CA GLY A 973 -14.07 30.89 -38.54
C GLY A 973 -13.76 29.39 -38.54
N LEU A 974 -13.22 28.86 -39.64
CA LEU A 974 -12.88 27.43 -39.80
C LEU A 974 -11.41 27.18 -39.39
N ILE A 975 -11.19 26.10 -38.63
CA ILE A 975 -9.85 25.65 -38.23
C ILE A 975 -9.49 24.40 -39.03
N GLU A 976 -8.41 24.50 -39.82
CA GLU A 976 -7.77 23.36 -40.48
C GLU A 976 -6.75 22.69 -39.54
N ASP A 977 -6.40 21.42 -39.78
CA ASP A 977 -5.51 20.68 -38.88
C ASP A 977 -4.08 21.26 -38.81
N GLU A 978 -3.57 21.87 -39.88
CA GLU A 978 -2.30 22.62 -39.89
C GLU A 978 -2.30 23.78 -38.88
N MET A 979 -3.46 24.40 -38.65
CA MET A 979 -3.58 25.49 -37.68
C MET A 979 -3.49 24.98 -36.23
N LYS A 980 -3.92 23.75 -35.95
CA LYS A 980 -3.78 23.14 -34.61
C LYS A 980 -2.33 22.85 -34.29
N GLU A 981 -1.58 22.30 -35.25
CA GLU A 981 -0.14 22.03 -35.09
C GLU A 981 0.62 23.33 -34.85
N GLY A 982 0.31 24.40 -35.57
CA GLY A 982 0.90 25.73 -35.35
C GLY A 982 0.66 26.29 -33.95
N ILE A 983 -0.50 26.05 -33.33
CA ILE A 983 -0.78 26.47 -31.94
C ILE A 983 0.08 25.69 -30.93
N ILE A 984 0.26 24.38 -31.17
CA ILE A 984 1.10 23.54 -30.31
C ILE A 984 2.55 24.01 -30.38
N GLU A 985 3.09 24.25 -31.58
CA GLU A 985 4.44 24.81 -31.75
C GLU A 985 4.59 26.19 -31.09
N GLN A 986 3.59 27.05 -31.24
CA GLN A 986 3.58 28.36 -30.58
C GLN A 986 3.62 28.22 -29.05
N LEU A 987 2.83 27.31 -28.49
CA LEU A 987 2.82 27.04 -27.05
C LEU A 987 4.18 26.52 -26.57
N ILE A 988 4.81 25.61 -27.31
CA ILE A 988 6.16 25.09 -27.00
C ILE A 988 7.17 26.24 -26.97
N ASN A 989 7.17 27.10 -27.99
CA ASN A 989 8.09 28.25 -28.07
C ASN A 989 7.87 29.24 -26.92
N GLU A 990 6.62 29.50 -26.54
CA GLU A 990 6.28 30.36 -25.40
C GLU A 990 6.78 29.76 -24.07
N ILE A 991 6.65 28.44 -23.88
CA ILE A 991 7.18 27.76 -22.70
C ILE A 991 8.71 27.89 -22.65
N LEU A 992 9.40 27.65 -23.77
CA LEU A 992 10.86 27.76 -23.86
C LEU A 992 11.36 29.20 -23.63
N ASP A 993 10.69 30.20 -24.21
CA ASP A 993 11.02 31.61 -23.99
C ASP A 993 10.81 32.00 -22.52
N ALA A 994 9.69 31.61 -21.92
CA ALA A 994 9.42 31.88 -20.52
C ALA A 994 10.43 31.19 -19.59
N TYR A 995 10.80 29.94 -19.89
CA TYR A 995 11.85 29.20 -19.18
C TYR A 995 13.22 29.89 -19.28
N SER A 996 13.60 30.36 -20.46
CA SER A 996 14.88 31.04 -20.67
C SER A 996 15.01 32.33 -19.85
N LYS A 997 13.88 33.00 -19.60
CA LYS A 997 13.81 34.23 -18.78
C LYS A 997 13.77 33.91 -17.28
N ASN A 998 13.04 32.87 -16.90
CA ASN A 998 12.92 32.42 -15.52
C ASN A 998 12.75 30.89 -15.50
N PRO A 999 13.77 30.14 -15.07
CA PRO A 999 13.67 28.69 -14.91
C PRO A 999 12.53 28.26 -13.99
N ASP A 1000 12.12 29.08 -13.03
CA ASP A 1000 11.04 28.80 -12.08
C ASP A 1000 9.70 29.43 -12.51
N VAL A 1001 9.45 29.47 -13.82
CA VAL A 1001 8.20 29.98 -14.40
C VAL A 1001 6.98 29.21 -13.86
N LYS A 1002 6.01 29.94 -13.31
CA LYS A 1002 4.75 29.39 -12.79
C LYS A 1002 3.51 29.74 -13.62
N SER A 1003 3.66 30.65 -14.57
CA SER A 1003 2.61 31.03 -15.50
C SER A 1003 3.21 31.55 -16.81
N LEU A 1004 2.51 31.30 -17.91
CA LEU A 1004 2.86 31.92 -19.18
C LEU A 1004 2.44 33.40 -19.18
N PRO A 1005 3.22 34.32 -19.77
CA PRO A 1005 2.85 35.72 -19.85
C PRO A 1005 1.51 35.88 -20.59
N ALA A 1006 0.57 36.60 -19.99
CA ALA A 1006 -0.67 36.98 -20.66
C ALA A 1006 -0.30 37.87 -21.86
N LYS A 1007 -0.61 37.44 -23.08
CA LYS A 1007 -0.53 38.35 -24.23
C LYS A 1007 -1.54 39.47 -23.99
N LEU A 1008 -1.07 40.71 -24.00
CA LEU A 1008 -1.94 41.87 -24.26
C LEU A 1008 -2.68 41.57 -25.56
N THR A 1009 -4.00 41.42 -25.43
CA THR A 1009 -4.97 41.03 -26.47
C THR A 1009 -4.89 41.85 -27.73
#